data_AF-A0A1I6TQC0-F1
#
_entry.id   AF-A0A1I6TQC0-F1
#
_cell.length_a   1.000
_cell.length_b   1.000
_cell.length_c   1.000
_cell.angle_alpha   90.00
_cell.angle_beta   90.00
_cell.angle_gamma   90.00
#
_symmetry.space_group_name_H-M   'P 1'
#
loop_
_entity.id
_entity.type
_entity.pdbx_description
1 polymer ?
#
loop_
_entity_poly.entity_id
_entity_poly.type
_entity_poly.pdbx_seq_one_letter_code
_entity_poly.pdbx_strand_id
1 'polypeptide(L)'
;MLGKIRIFVLVTLLASFTYTVSAAVSIGDIQCESLRNPIGIDARNPRFSWRIFAEGERNVMQRSYRILVASSQQKLDENSGDMWDSGVVNSDQSQWIRYEGKPLESNTYYYWKVLVTTNTGNPVWSGSAFWCMGLLSENDWRAHWIGMDRGAKWDVESQFSRLSARYLRKEFQVDKPVKQAVVHISGLGLYELFLNGNRVGNQVLAPAPTDYRQTLLYNSYDVTSMLQVADNAIGVTLGNGRYYTMRQAYKPYKIPTFGYPKLRLTFIIDYTDGTREVIGSDTSWKMTADGPIRSNNEYDGEEYDARKELTGWNKAGYDDSYWEDAERVSIPYGTLRAQMMEGMKVVDTIDPLSITELSPGKHILDMGQNMVGWIRFKVQGNAGDMVKLRFAETLQPDGNLYMDNLRDAKVTDTYILKGDGIEEWAPRFVYHGFRYVEVTGYPGKVDKKNFTGEVVNDEMVITGSFESSDPVINQVMKNAFWGIRGNYKGMPVDCPQRNERQPWLGDRIIGGLGESYLFENVQMYSKWMDDIREAQREDGCIPDVAPAFWNYYSDNVTWPSAFFFNCDMLYTQFGNQEPIEKNYESMLKWVRHMKGEYMTEDYLMPRDKYGDWCVPPESPEQIHARDPRRLTDGALIGTAYYYRILRLMKKFALLQDKQDDAAQFDALSDKVKAAFNDKFFRTDSLFYGNNTATANLLPLAFGMIPEEWVPAVENHLVTGIMKNNNYDCHIPTGVIGSQWILREFSKMGRADIAFRLASNDTYPSWGYMAKQGATTIWELWNGDTARPEMNSGNHVMLLGDFIPFCYENMAGIKSDDELIAFKKIIMRPHFDIQDLSYVNASYKTPYGDVKSYWKKDLERLEWIVSVPPNSTAVVHFPANSFNIREGDVALKTGNGIKELGRDENAIIWEMGSGDYNFTMELDPGYEKWRKGIVEEKFLYETAPFPECHAATIAETPEGLVAAFFGGTKERNPDVEIWVSRMVNGEWTAPESVANGIISDTLRKACWNPVLFQVPGEELLLFYKIGSSVSDWTGHLIRSFDHGKTWTEPEELPEGFIGPVKNKPVMIGSRMICPSSLEGAPGWRVHFEITEDKGKTWRKVGAINDGKAIRAIQPSILTYQDGSLQILARTRDAALAEAWSKEGGETWGEMTLSGLPNNNSGTDAVTLRDGRQLLVYNHVKPTDRSGKGPRTPLNVALSDDGKAWYASLILEDSPVSQYSYPSVIQGEDGYVHIVYTWRRQRIKYVKIDPAKLERTPIQNEAWPY
;
A
#
# COMPACT_ATOMS: atom_id res chain seq x y z
N MET A 1 40.19 -47.77 23.21
CA MET A 1 39.64 -48.60 24.31
C MET A 1 39.35 -47.70 25.50
N LEU A 2 38.11 -47.75 26.01
CA LEU A 2 37.69 -47.64 27.42
C LEU A 2 38.42 -46.56 28.27
N GLY A 3 37.83 -45.48 28.77
CA GLY A 3 36.51 -45.36 29.39
C GLY A 3 36.66 -45.12 30.90
N LYS A 4 36.25 -43.92 31.35
CA LYS A 4 35.61 -43.61 32.66
C LYS A 4 36.46 -43.76 33.96
N ILE A 5 36.32 -42.99 35.05
CA ILE A 5 35.68 -41.74 35.51
C ILE A 5 35.76 -41.77 37.08
N ARG A 6 35.61 -40.61 37.77
CA ARG A 6 35.22 -40.36 39.21
C ARG A 6 36.34 -40.38 40.28
N ILE A 7 36.40 -39.50 41.32
CA ILE A 7 35.45 -38.52 41.92
C ILE A 7 36.15 -37.54 42.91
N PHE A 8 35.71 -36.25 42.94
CA PHE A 8 35.33 -35.37 44.09
C PHE A 8 36.22 -35.27 45.37
N VAL A 9 36.42 -34.15 46.10
CA VAL A 9 35.86 -32.78 46.11
C VAL A 9 36.54 -31.90 47.20
N LEU A 10 36.34 -30.56 47.12
CA LEU A 10 36.12 -29.58 48.22
C LEU A 10 37.04 -28.33 48.32
N VAL A 11 36.61 -27.27 47.61
CA VAL A 11 36.30 -25.90 48.11
C VAL A 11 37.40 -25.07 48.80
N THR A 12 37.84 -24.00 48.11
CA THR A 12 38.00 -22.65 48.68
C THR A 12 38.01 -21.56 47.58
N LEU A 13 36.92 -20.77 47.56
CA LEU A 13 36.78 -19.31 47.40
C LEU A 13 37.30 -18.50 46.17
N LEU A 14 36.31 -17.88 45.50
CA LEU A 14 36.20 -16.46 45.10
C LEU A 14 37.19 -15.85 44.08
N ALA A 15 36.79 -15.86 42.80
CA ALA A 15 36.65 -14.66 41.95
C ALA A 15 36.15 -15.08 40.55
N SER A 16 34.87 -15.44 40.46
CA SER A 16 34.19 -15.51 39.18
C SER A 16 33.99 -14.06 38.71
N PHE A 17 34.90 -13.52 37.90
CA PHE A 17 34.60 -12.37 37.06
C PHE A 17 33.56 -12.82 36.03
N THR A 18 32.29 -12.77 36.42
CA THR A 18 31.22 -12.54 35.46
C THR A 18 31.48 -11.15 34.89
N TYR A 19 32.15 -11.08 33.74
CA TYR A 19 31.96 -9.94 32.86
C TYR A 19 30.50 -9.99 32.43
N THR A 20 29.64 -9.34 33.20
CA THR A 20 28.41 -8.77 32.67
C THR A 20 28.86 -7.86 31.53
N VAL A 21 28.74 -8.35 30.30
CA VAL A 21 28.74 -7.48 29.13
C VAL A 21 27.55 -6.56 29.35
N SER A 22 27.78 -5.38 29.92
CA SER A 22 26.79 -4.31 29.88
C SER A 22 26.48 -4.12 28.40
N ALA A 23 25.23 -4.33 28.01
CA ALA A 23 24.83 -3.99 26.66
C ALA A 23 25.13 -2.50 26.42
N ALA A 24 25.78 -2.23 25.29
CA ALA A 24 26.40 -0.93 25.04
C ALA A 24 25.40 -0.02 24.32
N VAL A 25 25.00 1.07 24.99
CA VAL A 25 24.41 2.22 24.30
C VAL A 25 25.46 2.78 23.33
N SER A 26 25.07 3.02 22.08
CA SER A 26 25.91 3.65 21.07
C SER A 26 25.12 4.66 20.24
N ILE A 27 25.83 5.62 19.66
CA ILE A 27 25.26 6.70 18.85
C ILE A 27 25.76 6.56 17.42
N GLY A 28 24.83 6.55 16.47
CA GLY A 28 25.12 6.37 15.05
C GLY A 28 24.11 7.07 14.16
N ASP A 29 24.18 6.82 12.85
CA ASP A 29 23.37 7.51 11.84
C ASP A 29 23.34 9.04 12.06
N ILE A 30 24.49 9.62 12.42
CA ILE A 30 24.59 11.06 12.66
C ILE A 30 24.59 11.81 11.33
N GLN A 31 23.72 12.81 11.21
CA GLN A 31 23.42 13.50 9.97
C GLN A 31 23.40 15.01 10.17
N CYS A 32 23.79 15.73 9.12
CA CYS A 32 23.68 17.18 9.00
C CYS A 32 22.70 17.47 7.87
N GLU A 33 21.61 18.20 8.15
CA GLU A 33 20.51 18.40 7.20
C GLU A 33 20.02 17.06 6.63
N SER A 34 19.78 16.05 7.48
CA SER A 34 19.40 14.67 7.07
C SER A 34 20.34 13.97 6.07
N LEU A 35 21.51 14.54 5.79
CA LEU A 35 22.51 13.99 4.88
C LEU A 35 23.73 13.48 5.66
N ARG A 36 24.40 12.46 5.11
CA ARG A 36 25.60 11.87 5.72
C ARG A 36 26.83 12.57 5.17
N ASN A 37 27.58 13.24 6.04
CA ASN A 37 28.80 13.97 5.69
C ASN A 37 28.67 14.84 4.43
N PRO A 38 27.65 15.72 4.33
CA PRO A 38 27.35 16.40 3.09
C PRO A 38 28.43 17.40 2.70
N ILE A 39 28.63 17.55 1.39
CA ILE A 39 29.59 18.49 0.81
C ILE A 39 28.83 19.55 0.03
N GLY A 40 29.06 20.82 0.36
CA GLY A 40 28.53 21.95 -0.39
C GLY A 40 27.17 22.46 0.08
N ILE A 41 26.80 22.25 1.34
CA ILE A 41 25.52 22.78 1.86
C ILE A 41 25.59 24.31 2.04
N ASP A 42 24.48 25.01 1.85
CA ASP A 42 24.41 26.48 2.02
C ASP A 42 23.53 26.93 3.20
N ALA A 43 23.02 25.98 3.99
CA ALA A 43 22.34 26.24 5.25
C ALA A 43 23.30 26.91 6.24
N ARG A 44 23.05 28.18 6.57
CA ARG A 44 23.92 28.97 7.49
C ARG A 44 23.85 28.51 8.94
N ASN A 45 22.74 27.86 9.31
CA ASN A 45 22.49 27.26 10.61
C ASN A 45 22.07 25.80 10.39
N PRO A 46 22.99 24.93 9.97
CA PRO A 46 22.67 23.55 9.65
C PRO A 46 22.11 22.82 10.88
N ARG A 47 21.29 21.80 10.66
CA ARG A 47 20.61 21.02 11.69
C ARG A 47 21.21 19.64 11.83
N PHE A 48 21.32 19.16 13.06
CA PHE A 48 21.93 17.89 13.40
C PHE A 48 20.89 16.88 13.87
N SER A 49 21.02 15.64 13.42
CA SER A 49 20.21 14.51 13.87
C SER A 49 21.11 13.32 14.20
N TRP A 50 20.68 12.48 15.15
CA TRP A 50 21.38 11.24 15.49
C TRP A 50 20.40 10.17 15.97
N ARG A 51 20.78 8.90 15.82
CA ARG A 51 20.05 7.75 16.36
C ARG A 51 20.80 7.12 17.52
N ILE A 52 20.03 6.56 18.44
CA ILE A 52 20.54 5.82 19.60
C ILE A 52 20.31 4.33 19.34
N PHE A 53 21.34 3.52 19.56
CA PHE A 53 21.29 2.07 19.47
C PHE A 53 21.58 1.48 20.85
N ALA A 54 20.77 0.51 21.28
CA ALA A 54 20.90 -0.11 22.59
C ALA A 54 20.41 -1.57 22.53
N GLU A 55 21.15 -2.40 21.80
CA GLU A 55 20.78 -3.81 21.57
C GLU A 55 20.67 -4.57 22.91
N GLY A 56 19.52 -5.24 23.11
CA GLY A 56 19.25 -6.00 24.34
C GLY A 56 18.82 -5.16 25.56
N GLU A 57 18.78 -3.84 25.46
CA GLU A 57 18.26 -2.94 26.50
C GLU A 57 16.83 -2.48 26.19
N ARG A 58 16.03 -2.28 27.23
CA ARG A 58 14.67 -1.74 27.11
C ARG A 58 14.56 -0.36 27.73
N ASN A 59 13.56 0.40 27.29
CA ASN A 59 13.18 1.68 27.87
C ASN A 59 14.33 2.70 27.90
N VAL A 60 15.17 2.69 26.88
CA VAL A 60 16.29 3.62 26.71
C VAL A 60 15.78 4.94 26.15
N MET A 61 15.92 6.01 26.91
CA MET A 61 15.49 7.37 26.59
C MET A 61 16.64 8.35 26.79
N GLN A 62 16.83 9.27 25.85
CA GLN A 62 17.80 10.36 26.00
C GLN A 62 17.38 11.28 27.16
N ARG A 63 18.37 11.77 27.91
CA ARG A 63 18.19 12.75 28.99
C ARG A 63 18.87 14.08 28.68
N SER A 64 20.02 14.02 28.03
CA SER A 64 20.75 15.22 27.61
C SER A 64 21.69 14.92 26.45
N TYR A 65 22.11 15.99 25.78
CA TYR A 65 23.16 15.94 24.78
C TYR A 65 24.17 17.09 24.95
N ARG A 66 25.36 16.95 24.35
CA ARG A 66 26.32 18.04 24.12
C ARG A 66 26.96 17.88 22.74
N ILE A 67 26.82 18.88 21.89
CA ILE A 67 27.39 18.91 20.55
C ILE A 67 28.69 19.72 20.59
N LEU A 68 29.74 19.17 19.99
CA LEU A 68 30.96 19.90 19.69
C LEU A 68 31.09 20.04 18.17
N VAL A 69 31.36 21.25 17.72
CA VAL A 69 31.74 21.55 16.32
C VAL A 69 33.10 22.23 16.33
N ALA A 70 34.00 21.71 15.52
CA ALA A 70 35.37 22.18 15.39
C ALA A 70 35.72 22.54 13.95
N SER A 71 36.65 23.47 13.79
CA SER A 71 37.24 23.87 12.50
C SER A 71 38.23 22.86 11.91
N SER A 72 38.56 21.79 12.64
CA SER A 72 39.45 20.71 12.18
C SER A 72 39.20 19.43 12.97
N GLN A 73 39.49 18.27 12.37
CA GLN A 73 39.41 16.96 13.03
C GLN A 73 40.28 16.90 14.29
N GLN A 74 41.51 17.42 14.24
CA GLN A 74 42.42 17.43 15.38
C GLN A 74 41.81 18.12 16.61
N LYS A 75 41.25 19.32 16.43
CA LYS A 75 40.59 20.06 17.52
C LYS A 75 39.40 19.28 18.08
N LEU A 76 38.63 18.60 17.22
CA LEU A 76 37.51 17.77 17.66
C LEU A 76 37.98 16.56 18.48
N ASP A 77 39.08 15.92 18.08
CA ASP A 77 39.69 14.79 18.80
C ASP A 77 40.18 15.20 20.19
N GLU A 78 40.67 16.44 20.32
CA GLU A 78 41.03 17.09 21.58
C GLU A 78 39.81 17.57 22.40
N ASN A 79 38.58 17.28 21.95
CA ASN A 79 37.31 17.76 22.53
C ASN A 79 37.18 19.30 22.58
N SER A 80 37.78 20.00 21.62
CA SER A 80 37.68 21.45 21.46
C SER A 80 36.61 21.81 20.41
N GLY A 81 35.45 22.28 20.87
CA GLY A 81 34.38 22.81 20.02
C GLY A 81 34.60 24.29 19.67
N ASP A 82 35.69 24.61 18.96
CA ASP A 82 36.08 26.01 18.73
C ASP A 82 35.11 26.80 17.83
N MET A 83 34.26 26.11 17.07
CA MET A 83 33.17 26.72 16.29
C MET A 83 31.87 26.72 17.07
N TRP A 84 31.58 25.65 17.80
CA TRP A 84 30.43 25.56 18.69
C TRP A 84 30.65 24.50 19.77
N ASP A 85 30.20 24.81 20.98
CA ASP A 85 30.01 23.86 22.06
C ASP A 85 28.65 24.19 22.66
N SER A 86 27.68 23.29 22.52
CA SER A 86 26.33 23.54 23.05
C SER A 86 26.29 23.56 24.58
N GLY A 87 27.35 23.13 25.26
CA GLY A 87 27.27 22.68 26.64
C GLY A 87 26.34 21.47 26.77
N VAL A 88 26.09 21.06 28.01
CA VAL A 88 25.10 20.00 28.28
C VAL A 88 23.69 20.61 28.21
N VAL A 89 22.89 20.15 27.26
CA VAL A 89 21.49 20.53 27.08
C VAL A 89 20.60 19.40 27.61
N ASN A 90 19.76 19.70 28.61
CA ASN A 90 18.81 18.74 29.17
C ASN A 90 17.57 18.63 28.27
N SER A 91 17.66 17.75 27.27
CA SER A 91 16.60 17.51 26.29
C SER A 91 16.69 16.08 25.75
N ASP A 92 15.53 15.50 25.46
CA ASP A 92 15.40 14.20 24.80
C ASP A 92 15.29 14.31 23.26
N GLN A 93 15.36 15.53 22.72
CA GLN A 93 15.39 15.78 21.29
C GLN A 93 16.71 15.29 20.68
N SER A 94 16.61 14.54 19.58
CA SER A 94 17.77 14.00 18.83
C SER A 94 17.66 14.25 17.33
N GLN A 95 16.64 15.00 16.90
CA GLN A 95 16.35 15.30 15.52
C GLN A 95 16.33 16.82 15.32
N TRP A 96 16.91 17.28 14.21
CA TRP A 96 16.83 18.66 13.73
C TRP A 96 17.39 19.73 14.69
N ILE A 97 18.43 19.43 15.46
CA ILE A 97 19.07 20.38 16.39
C ILE A 97 19.84 21.44 15.60
N ARG A 98 19.37 22.67 15.62
CA ARG A 98 19.95 23.79 14.85
C ARG A 98 21.31 24.20 15.42
N TYR A 99 22.26 24.49 14.53
CA TYR A 99 23.56 25.04 14.88
C TYR A 99 23.45 26.49 15.38
N GLU A 100 24.03 26.76 16.56
CA GLU A 100 24.02 28.06 17.24
C GLU A 100 25.43 28.61 17.51
N GLY A 101 26.44 28.12 16.78
CA GLY A 101 27.83 28.54 16.94
C GLY A 101 28.21 29.80 16.18
N LYS A 102 29.52 29.96 15.98
CA LYS A 102 30.10 31.06 15.19
C LYS A 102 29.64 31.01 13.72
N PRO A 103 29.54 32.15 13.02
CA PRO A 103 29.24 32.17 11.59
C PRO A 103 30.13 31.23 10.78
N LEU A 104 29.52 30.50 9.85
CA LEU A 104 30.19 29.56 8.96
C LEU A 104 30.74 30.27 7.71
N GLU A 105 31.86 29.77 7.18
CA GLU A 105 32.55 30.31 6.02
C GLU A 105 32.37 29.45 4.76
N SER A 106 32.43 30.07 3.58
CA SER A 106 32.32 29.37 2.29
C SER A 106 33.47 28.38 2.07
N ASN A 107 33.16 27.21 1.50
CA ASN A 107 34.14 26.16 1.17
C ASN A 107 35.01 25.72 2.36
N THR A 108 34.41 25.57 3.53
CA THR A 108 35.10 25.19 4.77
C THR A 108 34.50 23.90 5.34
N TYR A 109 35.37 22.96 5.72
CA TYR A 109 34.99 21.75 6.44
C TYR A 109 34.82 22.05 7.94
N TYR A 110 33.73 21.54 8.49
CA TYR A 110 33.46 21.54 9.92
C TYR A 110 33.27 20.11 10.38
N TYR A 111 33.84 19.79 11.53
CA TYR A 111 33.82 18.45 12.12
C TYR A 111 33.00 18.51 13.38
N TRP A 112 32.16 17.51 13.63
CA TRP A 112 31.30 17.49 14.80
C TRP A 112 31.11 16.09 15.37
N LYS A 113 30.74 16.06 16.65
CA LYS A 113 30.31 14.86 17.37
C LYS A 113 29.35 15.25 18.48
N VAL A 114 28.56 14.30 18.95
CA VAL A 114 27.59 14.49 20.02
C VAL A 114 27.86 13.53 21.18
N LEU A 115 27.84 14.05 22.40
CA LEU A 115 27.82 13.27 23.63
C LEU A 115 26.38 13.14 24.07
N VAL A 116 25.90 11.92 24.27
CA VAL A 116 24.53 11.64 24.69
C VAL A 116 24.55 10.97 26.06
N THR A 117 23.69 11.45 26.97
CA THR A 117 23.38 10.75 28.22
C THR A 117 21.97 10.19 28.13
N THR A 118 21.80 8.91 28.43
CA THR A 118 20.48 8.26 28.50
C THR A 118 20.12 7.95 29.95
N ASN A 119 18.92 7.41 30.19
CA ASN A 119 18.52 6.91 31.51
C ASN A 119 19.22 5.61 31.93
N THR A 120 19.99 4.99 31.04
CA THR A 120 20.85 3.82 31.31
C THR A 120 22.26 4.04 30.74
N GLY A 121 23.21 3.21 31.14
CA GLY A 121 24.59 3.29 30.70
C GLY A 121 25.33 4.58 31.10
N ASN A 122 26.57 4.70 30.64
CA ASN A 122 27.38 5.92 30.81
C ASN A 122 27.15 6.89 29.64
N PRO A 123 27.48 8.19 29.77
CA PRO A 123 27.49 9.10 28.63
C PRO A 123 28.37 8.59 27.49
N VAL A 124 27.86 8.65 26.25
CA VAL A 124 28.53 8.08 25.06
C VAL A 124 28.72 9.15 23.99
N TRP A 125 29.96 9.29 23.51
CA TRP A 125 30.24 10.08 22.31
C TRP A 125 29.89 9.30 21.06
N SER A 126 29.30 9.97 20.07
CA SER A 126 29.26 9.48 18.70
C SER A 126 30.66 9.39 18.10
N GLY A 127 30.79 8.67 16.98
CA GLY A 127 31.90 8.91 16.06
C GLY A 127 31.92 10.35 15.55
N SER A 128 33.04 10.79 14.98
CA SER A 128 33.13 12.08 14.29
C SER A 128 32.39 12.03 12.95
N ALA A 129 31.66 13.10 12.65
CA ALA A 129 31.14 13.39 11.32
C ALA A 129 31.64 14.77 10.87
N PHE A 130 31.40 15.10 9.61
CA PHE A 130 31.73 16.41 9.07
C PHE A 130 30.63 16.95 8.17
N TRP A 131 30.75 18.20 7.79
CA TRP A 131 30.12 18.73 6.57
C TRP A 131 31.07 19.75 5.95
N CYS A 132 30.93 20.00 4.65
CA CYS A 132 31.59 21.12 4.00
C CYS A 132 30.53 22.15 3.58
N MET A 133 30.78 23.42 3.90
CA MET A 133 29.95 24.51 3.37
C MET A 133 30.18 24.67 1.86
N GLY A 134 29.12 25.02 1.15
CA GLY A 134 29.18 25.48 -0.24
C GLY A 134 29.63 26.94 -0.33
N LEU A 135 29.19 27.60 -1.40
CA LEU A 135 29.45 29.02 -1.64
C LEU A 135 28.28 29.84 -1.08
N LEU A 136 28.57 30.71 -0.10
CA LEU A 136 27.56 31.50 0.62
C LEU A 136 27.30 32.88 0.02
N SER A 137 28.11 33.30 -0.95
CA SER A 137 27.93 34.58 -1.65
C SER A 137 28.29 34.49 -3.12
N GLU A 138 27.68 35.36 -3.94
CA GLU A 138 27.97 35.46 -5.37
C GLU A 138 29.46 35.78 -5.65
N ASN A 139 30.12 36.51 -4.76
CA ASN A 139 31.54 36.84 -4.87
C ASN A 139 32.46 35.63 -4.72
N ASP A 140 32.01 34.58 -4.03
CA ASP A 140 32.83 33.39 -3.77
C ASP A 140 32.99 32.52 -5.03
N TRP A 141 32.14 32.70 -6.04
CA TRP A 141 32.24 31.96 -7.30
C TRP A 141 33.52 32.28 -8.06
N ARG A 142 33.95 33.55 -8.16
CA ARG A 142 35.15 33.92 -8.95
C ARG A 142 35.19 33.27 -10.35
N ALA A 143 34.02 33.13 -10.96
CA ALA A 143 33.79 32.39 -12.20
C ALA A 143 32.69 33.04 -13.04
N HIS A 144 32.77 32.86 -14.35
CA HIS A 144 31.83 33.34 -15.35
C HIS A 144 30.98 32.20 -15.91
N TRP A 145 29.77 32.52 -16.31
CA TRP A 145 28.97 31.63 -17.15
C TRP A 145 29.61 31.53 -18.54
N ILE A 146 29.96 30.31 -18.94
CA ILE A 146 30.56 30.02 -20.24
C ILE A 146 29.76 28.93 -20.98
N GLY A 147 29.81 28.93 -22.31
CA GLY A 147 29.09 27.96 -23.13
C GLY A 147 28.89 28.45 -24.56
N MET A 148 27.81 28.00 -25.20
CA MET A 148 27.42 28.35 -26.57
C MET A 148 25.92 28.62 -26.64
N ASP A 149 25.51 29.89 -26.70
CA ASP A 149 24.09 30.31 -26.76
C ASP A 149 23.51 30.21 -28.19
N ARG A 150 23.78 29.08 -28.88
CA ARG A 150 23.27 28.76 -30.23
C ARG A 150 23.38 27.27 -30.54
N GLY A 151 22.63 26.80 -31.54
CA GLY A 151 22.86 25.50 -32.18
C GLY A 151 24.15 25.47 -33.03
N ALA A 152 24.79 24.30 -33.12
CA ALA A 152 25.85 24.01 -34.08
C ALA A 152 25.26 23.82 -35.49
N LYS A 153 26.11 23.81 -36.53
CA LYS A 153 25.65 23.74 -37.94
C LYS A 153 24.81 22.50 -38.29
N TRP A 154 24.92 21.43 -37.51
CA TRP A 154 24.18 20.17 -37.67
C TRP A 154 23.02 20.00 -36.68
N ASP A 155 22.88 20.92 -35.72
CA ASP A 155 21.78 20.90 -34.77
C ASP A 155 20.48 21.34 -35.47
N VAL A 156 19.34 20.87 -34.97
CA VAL A 156 18.01 21.21 -35.49
C VAL A 156 17.14 21.73 -34.37
N GLU A 157 16.66 22.96 -34.51
CA GLU A 157 15.71 23.59 -33.58
C GLU A 157 14.29 23.47 -34.13
N SER A 158 13.51 22.54 -33.59
CA SER A 158 12.13 22.28 -34.02
C SER A 158 11.31 21.66 -32.88
N GLN A 159 10.04 21.29 -33.13
CA GLN A 159 9.31 20.47 -32.18
C GLN A 159 10.07 19.18 -31.83
N PHE A 160 10.85 18.62 -32.74
CA PHE A 160 11.70 17.44 -32.49
C PHE A 160 13.17 17.83 -32.49
N SER A 161 13.52 18.78 -31.61
CA SER A 161 14.87 19.34 -31.56
C SER A 161 15.95 18.27 -31.36
N ARG A 162 17.05 18.45 -32.09
CA ARG A 162 18.30 17.71 -31.95
C ARG A 162 19.40 18.71 -31.64
N LEU A 163 19.83 18.75 -30.40
CA LEU A 163 20.93 19.59 -29.94
C LEU A 163 22.05 18.69 -29.39
N SER A 164 23.23 18.79 -29.99
CA SER A 164 24.44 18.05 -29.59
C SER A 164 24.96 18.48 -28.22
N ALA A 165 25.58 17.56 -27.48
CA ALA A 165 26.18 17.90 -26.18
C ALA A 165 27.35 18.88 -26.35
N ARG A 166 27.64 19.67 -25.30
CA ARG A 166 28.77 20.62 -25.27
C ARG A 166 29.89 20.06 -24.40
N TYR A 167 31.10 19.99 -24.93
CA TYR A 167 32.29 19.52 -24.21
C TYR A 167 33.16 20.73 -23.88
N LEU A 168 33.54 20.90 -22.62
CA LEU A 168 34.37 22.01 -22.14
C LEU A 168 35.56 21.47 -21.36
N ARG A 169 36.76 21.98 -21.60
CA ARG A 169 37.98 21.55 -20.89
C ARG A 169 38.89 22.71 -20.51
N LYS A 170 39.71 22.50 -19.48
CA LYS A 170 40.83 23.37 -19.12
C LYS A 170 41.97 22.55 -18.52
N GLU A 171 43.19 22.82 -18.97
CA GLU A 171 44.41 22.37 -18.30
C GLU A 171 44.88 23.41 -17.29
N PHE A 172 45.47 22.94 -16.20
CA PHE A 172 46.03 23.78 -15.14
C PHE A 172 47.14 23.01 -14.43
N GLN A 173 48.07 23.75 -13.84
CA GLN A 173 49.24 23.19 -13.18
C GLN A 173 49.08 23.26 -11.66
N VAL A 174 49.47 22.20 -10.95
CA VAL A 174 49.50 22.14 -9.49
C VAL A 174 50.93 21.84 -9.06
N ASP A 175 51.60 22.82 -8.45
CA ASP A 175 53.04 22.73 -8.10
C ASP A 175 53.32 22.45 -6.62
N LYS A 176 52.26 22.39 -5.81
CA LYS A 176 52.36 22.30 -4.35
C LYS A 176 51.56 21.12 -3.80
N PRO A 177 51.96 20.55 -2.66
CA PRO A 177 51.16 19.53 -1.97
C PRO A 177 49.78 20.08 -1.58
N VAL A 178 48.73 19.42 -2.07
CA VAL A 178 47.33 19.78 -1.83
C VAL A 178 46.91 19.32 -0.43
N LYS A 179 46.26 20.21 0.31
CA LYS A 179 45.59 19.89 1.58
C LYS A 179 44.14 19.49 1.34
N GLN A 180 43.43 20.24 0.50
CA GLN A 180 42.01 20.05 0.20
C GLN A 180 41.72 20.63 -1.19
N ALA A 181 40.87 19.97 -1.98
CA ALA A 181 40.40 20.50 -3.24
C ALA A 181 38.92 20.18 -3.44
N VAL A 182 38.10 21.22 -3.60
CA VAL A 182 36.64 21.10 -3.76
C VAL A 182 36.20 21.86 -4.99
N VAL A 183 35.41 21.20 -5.83
CA VAL A 183 34.81 21.80 -7.03
C VAL A 183 33.32 22.04 -6.81
N HIS A 184 32.88 23.26 -7.07
CA HIS A 184 31.47 23.67 -7.10
C HIS A 184 31.06 23.88 -8.55
N ILE A 185 30.00 23.21 -9.00
CA ILE A 185 29.60 23.16 -10.40
C ILE A 185 28.09 23.32 -10.58
N SER A 186 27.69 24.21 -11.49
CA SER A 186 26.34 24.29 -12.04
C SER A 186 26.43 24.18 -13.56
N GLY A 187 26.07 23.00 -14.07
CA GLY A 187 25.85 22.78 -15.49
C GLY A 187 24.36 22.87 -15.80
N LEU A 188 23.93 23.95 -16.44
CA LEU A 188 22.52 24.14 -16.78
C LEU A 188 22.14 23.26 -17.96
N GLY A 189 21.02 22.56 -17.81
CA GLY A 189 20.70 21.37 -18.56
C GLY A 189 21.01 20.16 -17.70
N LEU A 190 22.02 19.39 -18.08
CA LEU A 190 22.63 18.32 -17.28
C LEU A 190 24.15 18.36 -17.46
N TYR A 191 24.93 17.74 -16.56
CA TYR A 191 26.38 17.62 -16.75
C TYR A 191 26.97 16.28 -16.29
N GLU A 192 28.15 15.98 -16.85
CA GLU A 192 29.12 15.06 -16.28
C GLU A 192 30.46 15.76 -16.11
N LEU A 193 31.08 15.61 -14.94
CA LEU A 193 32.36 16.23 -14.58
C LEU A 193 33.47 15.18 -14.57
N PHE A 194 34.64 15.56 -15.07
CA PHE A 194 35.84 14.73 -15.12
C PHE A 194 37.06 15.51 -14.62
N LEU A 195 37.95 14.81 -13.94
CA LEU A 195 39.27 15.31 -13.54
C LEU A 195 40.31 14.23 -13.83
N ASN A 196 41.32 14.57 -14.62
CA ASN A 196 42.43 13.69 -15.01
C ASN A 196 41.97 12.34 -15.61
N GLY A 197 40.93 12.40 -16.45
CA GLY A 197 40.33 11.23 -17.10
C GLY A 197 39.32 10.45 -16.26
N ASN A 198 39.20 10.74 -14.96
CA ASN A 198 38.27 10.07 -14.05
C ASN A 198 36.98 10.88 -13.91
N ARG A 199 35.83 10.21 -13.92
CA ARG A 199 34.52 10.84 -13.64
C ARG A 199 34.47 11.25 -12.16
N VAL A 200 33.99 12.46 -11.89
CA VAL A 200 33.79 12.98 -10.52
C VAL A 200 32.38 12.59 -10.07
N GLY A 201 32.31 11.90 -8.92
CA GLY A 201 31.04 11.37 -8.41
C GLY A 201 30.49 10.20 -9.24
N ASN A 202 29.33 9.70 -8.82
CA ASN A 202 28.60 8.63 -9.49
C ASN A 202 27.15 9.00 -9.83
N GLN A 203 26.76 10.25 -9.57
CA GLN A 203 25.45 10.77 -9.93
C GLN A 203 25.29 10.79 -11.46
N VAL A 204 24.05 10.65 -11.92
CA VAL A 204 23.65 10.79 -13.32
C VAL A 204 22.57 11.86 -13.39
N LEU A 205 22.37 12.45 -14.58
CA LEU A 205 21.33 13.47 -14.79
C LEU A 205 21.42 14.63 -13.76
N ALA A 206 22.63 15.06 -13.39
CA ALA A 206 22.84 16.17 -12.46
C ALA A 206 22.86 17.53 -13.18
N PRO A 207 22.44 18.64 -12.55
CA PRO A 207 21.78 18.72 -11.24
C PRO A 207 20.27 18.38 -11.32
N ALA A 208 19.60 18.31 -10.17
CA ALA A 208 18.15 18.17 -10.13
C ALA A 208 17.44 19.36 -10.85
N PRO A 209 16.30 19.12 -11.54
CA PRO A 209 15.58 20.18 -12.25
C PRO A 209 14.85 21.11 -11.28
N THR A 210 14.80 22.39 -11.61
CA THR A 210 14.07 23.47 -10.89
C THR A 210 13.42 24.39 -11.91
N ASP A 211 12.61 25.36 -11.44
CA ASP A 211 12.31 26.51 -12.28
C ASP A 211 13.57 27.38 -12.42
N TYR A 212 14.25 27.26 -13.57
CA TYR A 212 15.51 27.95 -13.84
C TYR A 212 15.39 29.48 -13.91
N ARG A 213 14.17 30.03 -13.84
CA ARG A 213 13.94 31.47 -13.66
C ARG A 213 14.14 31.92 -12.21
N GLN A 214 14.02 31.00 -11.25
CA GLN A 214 14.06 31.27 -9.82
C GLN A 214 15.33 30.71 -9.19
N THR A 215 15.61 29.42 -9.39
CA THR A 215 16.68 28.70 -8.72
C THR A 215 17.52 27.91 -9.71
N LEU A 216 18.84 27.99 -9.56
CA LEU A 216 19.84 27.23 -10.30
C LEU A 216 20.62 26.38 -9.29
N LEU A 217 20.46 25.07 -9.33
CA LEU A 217 21.18 24.20 -8.41
C LEU A 217 22.65 24.04 -8.82
N TYR A 218 23.53 23.99 -7.82
CA TYR A 218 24.91 23.55 -7.97
C TYR A 218 25.21 22.37 -7.04
N ASN A 219 26.15 21.53 -7.46
CA ASN A 219 26.68 20.44 -6.65
C ASN A 219 28.13 20.74 -6.28
N SER A 220 28.60 20.10 -5.21
CA SER A 220 29.97 20.24 -4.74
C SER A 220 30.61 18.88 -4.54
N TYR A 221 31.87 18.73 -4.92
CA TYR A 221 32.60 17.48 -4.81
C TYR A 221 33.98 17.70 -4.21
N ASP A 222 34.34 16.87 -3.24
CA ASP A 222 35.73 16.72 -2.82
C ASP A 222 36.48 15.91 -3.88
N VAL A 223 37.48 16.53 -4.48
CA VAL A 223 38.34 15.95 -5.52
C VAL A 223 39.81 15.95 -5.10
N THR A 224 40.07 16.09 -3.79
CA THR A 224 41.42 16.18 -3.22
C THR A 224 42.31 15.02 -3.67
N SER A 225 41.78 13.79 -3.63
CA SER A 225 42.50 12.56 -3.98
C SER A 225 42.69 12.35 -5.49
N MET A 226 42.06 13.17 -6.34
CA MET A 226 42.11 13.07 -7.79
C MET A 226 43.15 13.99 -8.43
N LEU A 227 43.70 14.94 -7.66
CA LEU A 227 44.75 15.85 -8.11
C LEU A 227 46.14 15.22 -8.07
N GLN A 228 47.00 15.68 -8.96
CA GLN A 228 48.42 15.33 -9.01
C GLN A 228 49.26 16.61 -8.92
N VAL A 229 50.44 16.54 -8.31
CA VAL A 229 51.41 17.66 -8.34
C VAL A 229 52.12 17.64 -9.70
N ALA A 230 51.40 18.09 -10.72
CA ALA A 230 51.77 18.06 -12.13
C ALA A 230 50.77 18.90 -12.95
N ASP A 231 50.79 18.75 -14.26
CA ASP A 231 49.70 19.19 -15.13
C ASP A 231 48.46 18.33 -14.89
N ASN A 232 47.32 19.00 -14.75
CA ASN A 232 46.01 18.41 -14.54
C ASN A 232 45.04 18.92 -15.61
N ALA A 233 43.97 18.17 -15.86
CA ALA A 233 42.89 18.60 -16.75
C ALA A 233 41.52 18.36 -16.12
N ILE A 234 40.67 19.38 -16.17
CA ILE A 234 39.26 19.30 -15.81
C ILE A 234 38.42 19.34 -17.09
N GLY A 235 37.41 18.48 -17.17
CA GLY A 235 36.52 18.36 -18.32
C GLY A 235 35.06 18.27 -17.89
N VAL A 236 34.18 18.96 -18.61
CA VAL A 236 32.73 18.92 -18.39
C VAL A 236 32.02 18.60 -19.70
N THR A 237 31.10 17.64 -19.67
CA THR A 237 30.12 17.43 -20.76
C THR A 237 28.79 17.99 -20.30
N LEU A 238 28.12 18.80 -21.14
CA LEU A 238 26.79 19.35 -20.87
C LEU A 238 25.74 18.72 -21.78
N GLY A 239 24.67 18.20 -21.17
CA GLY A 239 23.44 17.77 -21.81
C GLY A 239 22.34 18.84 -21.75
N ASN A 240 21.26 18.60 -22.49
CA ASN A 240 20.16 19.54 -22.70
C ASN A 240 19.25 19.66 -21.48
N GLY A 241 18.92 18.52 -20.85
CA GLY A 241 17.98 18.43 -19.74
C GLY A 241 16.66 19.13 -20.04
N ARG A 242 16.08 19.77 -19.01
CA ARG A 242 14.90 20.62 -19.15
C ARG A 242 15.21 22.09 -19.41
N TYR A 243 16.49 22.48 -19.31
CA TYR A 243 16.93 23.86 -19.55
C TYR A 243 16.77 24.22 -21.04
N TYR A 244 17.24 23.33 -21.92
CA TYR A 244 16.89 23.35 -23.32
C TYR A 244 15.70 22.41 -23.56
N THR A 245 14.52 22.98 -23.79
CA THR A 245 13.28 22.19 -23.83
C THR A 245 13.28 21.13 -24.92
N MET A 246 12.61 20.03 -24.63
CA MET A 246 12.44 18.86 -25.49
C MET A 246 11.67 19.16 -26.78
N ARG A 247 10.84 20.23 -26.76
CA ARG A 247 9.91 20.62 -27.84
C ARG A 247 10.03 22.12 -28.11
N GLN A 248 11.00 22.53 -28.93
CA GLN A 248 11.22 23.95 -29.23
C GLN A 248 10.07 24.53 -30.06
N ALA A 249 9.70 25.78 -29.75
CA ALA A 249 8.62 26.53 -30.40
C ALA A 249 7.23 25.83 -30.41
N TYR A 250 7.05 24.76 -29.64
CA TYR A 250 5.79 24.04 -29.54
C TYR A 250 4.98 24.55 -28.35
N LYS A 251 3.84 25.21 -28.64
CA LYS A 251 2.98 25.86 -27.63
C LYS A 251 3.79 26.76 -26.67
N PRO A 252 4.55 27.75 -27.17
CA PRO A 252 5.46 28.56 -26.35
C PRO A 252 4.78 29.40 -25.26
N TYR A 253 3.46 29.65 -25.38
CA TYR A 253 2.66 30.26 -24.32
C TYR A 253 2.50 29.34 -23.09
N LYS A 254 2.59 28.01 -23.29
CA LYS A 254 2.43 26.97 -22.27
C LYS A 254 3.79 26.43 -21.80
N ILE A 255 4.74 26.19 -22.70
CA ILE A 255 6.00 25.50 -22.42
C ILE A 255 7.15 26.50 -22.58
N PRO A 256 7.76 26.99 -21.48
CA PRO A 256 8.84 27.97 -21.53
C PRO A 256 10.16 27.31 -21.94
N THR A 257 10.96 28.02 -22.73
CA THR A 257 12.36 27.66 -23.01
C THR A 257 13.30 28.58 -22.25
N PHE A 258 14.30 28.01 -21.57
CA PHE A 258 15.19 28.77 -20.69
C PHE A 258 16.50 29.16 -21.37
N GLY A 259 17.10 28.30 -22.20
CA GLY A 259 18.30 28.62 -22.96
C GLY A 259 19.07 27.40 -23.46
N TYR A 260 20.32 27.62 -23.83
CA TYR A 260 21.26 26.56 -24.23
C TYR A 260 22.13 26.11 -23.05
N PRO A 261 22.59 24.85 -23.03
CA PRO A 261 23.44 24.35 -21.95
C PRO A 261 24.66 25.24 -21.71
N LYS A 262 24.92 25.57 -20.44
CA LYS A 262 26.02 26.46 -20.03
C LYS A 262 26.57 26.08 -18.67
N LEU A 263 27.82 26.44 -18.43
CA LEU A 263 28.60 26.06 -17.26
C LEU A 263 28.95 27.26 -16.40
N ARG A 264 28.79 27.11 -15.09
CA ARG A 264 29.52 27.88 -14.09
C ARG A 264 30.24 26.90 -13.16
N LEU A 265 31.54 27.08 -13.00
CA LEU A 265 32.37 26.20 -12.20
C LEU A 265 33.41 27.00 -11.42
N THR A 266 33.59 26.63 -10.16
CA THR A 266 34.63 27.17 -9.29
C THR A 266 35.35 26.01 -8.63
N PHE A 267 36.66 25.92 -8.85
CA PHE A 267 37.49 24.89 -8.24
C PHE A 267 38.45 25.54 -7.26
N ILE A 268 38.37 25.19 -5.97
CA ILE A 268 39.15 25.78 -4.89
C ILE A 268 40.13 24.75 -4.37
N ILE A 269 41.42 25.10 -4.38
CA ILE A 269 42.53 24.27 -3.91
C ILE A 269 43.20 24.98 -2.74
N ASP A 270 43.17 24.36 -1.57
CA ASP A 270 43.93 24.78 -0.40
C ASP A 270 45.18 23.92 -0.29
N TYR A 271 46.34 24.56 -0.13
CA TYR A 271 47.63 23.90 -0.04
C TYR A 271 48.10 23.70 1.40
N THR A 272 49.04 22.78 1.62
CA THR A 272 49.59 22.50 2.95
C THR A 272 50.40 23.66 3.54
N ASP A 273 50.86 24.61 2.70
CA ASP A 273 51.57 25.83 3.12
C ASP A 273 50.63 26.97 3.56
N GLY A 274 49.31 26.76 3.51
CA GLY A 274 48.28 27.74 3.86
C GLY A 274 47.88 28.68 2.72
N THR A 275 48.45 28.54 1.53
CA THR A 275 48.02 29.30 0.34
C THR A 275 46.79 28.66 -0.33
N ARG A 276 46.02 29.47 -1.06
CA ARG A 276 44.81 29.06 -1.79
C ARG A 276 44.91 29.45 -3.25
N GLU A 277 44.44 28.56 -4.12
CA GLU A 277 44.23 28.80 -5.54
C GLU A 277 42.76 28.59 -5.90
N VAL A 278 42.25 29.41 -6.84
CA VAL A 278 40.87 29.32 -7.32
C VAL A 278 40.87 29.34 -8.85
N ILE A 279 40.36 28.28 -9.45
CA ILE A 279 40.24 28.10 -10.89
C ILE A 279 38.76 28.23 -11.25
N GLY A 280 38.39 29.36 -11.85
CA GLY A 280 37.02 29.62 -12.31
C GLY A 280 36.80 29.21 -13.78
N SER A 281 35.53 28.97 -14.12
CA SER A 281 35.08 28.96 -15.52
C SER A 281 35.22 30.36 -16.14
N ASP A 282 35.92 30.47 -17.25
CA ASP A 282 36.22 31.72 -17.96
C ASP A 282 36.50 31.43 -19.45
N THR A 283 36.85 32.46 -20.23
CA THR A 283 37.07 32.32 -21.67
C THR A 283 38.41 31.67 -22.05
N SER A 284 39.24 31.26 -21.08
CA SER A 284 40.44 30.44 -21.36
C SER A 284 40.14 28.95 -21.45
N TRP A 285 38.92 28.53 -21.07
CA TRP A 285 38.45 27.18 -21.32
C TRP A 285 38.30 26.95 -22.82
N LYS A 286 38.51 25.71 -23.27
CA LYS A 286 38.19 25.27 -24.62
C LYS A 286 36.84 24.59 -24.66
N MET A 287 36.15 24.69 -25.79
CA MET A 287 34.83 24.11 -26.00
C MET A 287 34.67 23.53 -27.41
N THR A 288 33.92 22.44 -27.51
CA THR A 288 33.42 21.92 -28.79
C THR A 288 32.01 21.35 -28.66
N ALA A 289 31.22 21.47 -29.72
CA ALA A 289 29.96 20.75 -29.91
C ALA A 289 30.13 19.52 -30.83
N ASP A 290 31.31 19.32 -31.43
CA ASP A 290 31.56 18.21 -32.35
C ASP A 290 32.01 16.92 -31.65
N GLY A 291 31.31 16.55 -30.58
CA GLY A 291 31.56 15.31 -29.84
C GLY A 291 30.64 14.15 -30.25
N PRO A 292 30.73 13.01 -29.55
CA PRO A 292 29.98 11.81 -29.89
C PRO A 292 28.48 11.89 -29.57
N ILE A 293 28.05 12.61 -28.54
CA ILE A 293 26.61 12.78 -28.25
C ILE A 293 26.01 13.82 -29.21
N ARG A 294 25.32 13.34 -30.24
CA ARG A 294 24.76 14.15 -31.34
C ARG A 294 23.39 14.72 -31.01
N SER A 295 22.64 14.07 -30.13
CA SER A 295 21.37 14.55 -29.58
C SER A 295 21.12 13.87 -28.25
N ASN A 296 20.56 14.59 -27.29
CA ASN A 296 20.03 14.04 -26.05
C ASN A 296 18.73 14.77 -25.70
N ASN A 297 17.60 14.11 -25.87
CA ASN A 297 16.28 14.71 -25.68
C ASN A 297 15.47 13.78 -24.77
N GLU A 298 15.04 14.28 -23.61
CA GLU A 298 14.37 13.47 -22.58
C GLU A 298 13.21 12.63 -23.13
N TYR A 299 12.46 13.13 -24.14
CA TYR A 299 11.34 12.40 -24.74
C TYR A 299 11.74 11.50 -25.92
N ASP A 300 12.77 11.89 -26.66
CA ASP A 300 13.07 11.24 -27.95
C ASP A 300 14.22 10.23 -27.87
N GLY A 301 15.11 10.34 -26.87
CA GLY A 301 16.28 9.48 -26.65
C GLY A 301 17.62 10.14 -26.99
N GLU A 302 18.69 9.35 -26.93
CA GLU A 302 20.07 9.78 -27.19
C GLU A 302 20.61 9.20 -28.51
N GLU A 303 21.25 10.05 -29.30
CA GLU A 303 22.00 9.63 -30.49
C GLU A 303 23.49 9.82 -30.23
N TYR A 304 24.24 8.73 -30.35
CA TYR A 304 25.68 8.67 -30.07
C TYR A 304 26.45 8.15 -31.28
N ASP A 305 27.43 8.92 -31.76
CA ASP A 305 28.34 8.53 -32.83
C ASP A 305 29.74 8.27 -32.28
N ALA A 306 30.08 6.99 -32.05
CA ALA A 306 31.34 6.60 -31.43
C ALA A 306 32.57 6.94 -32.28
N ARG A 307 32.39 7.15 -33.60
CA ARG A 307 33.47 7.61 -34.50
C ARG A 307 33.93 9.04 -34.17
N LYS A 308 33.16 9.77 -33.38
CA LYS A 308 33.45 11.13 -32.90
C LYS A 308 33.92 11.17 -31.44
N GLU A 309 34.26 10.02 -30.85
CA GLU A 309 34.80 9.98 -29.49
C GLU A 309 36.09 10.79 -29.36
N LEU A 310 36.11 11.68 -28.37
CA LEU A 310 37.23 12.59 -28.10
C LEU A 310 38.25 11.90 -27.19
N THR A 311 38.88 10.80 -27.63
CA THR A 311 39.71 9.95 -26.75
C THR A 311 40.78 10.76 -25.99
N GLY A 312 40.73 10.74 -24.66
CA GLY A 312 41.70 11.43 -23.79
C GLY A 312 41.47 12.92 -23.59
N TRP A 313 40.39 13.51 -24.11
CA TRP A 313 40.09 14.96 -24.02
C TRP A 313 40.09 15.54 -22.61
N ASN A 314 39.79 14.71 -21.62
CA ASN A 314 39.70 15.06 -20.21
C ASN A 314 40.99 14.73 -19.43
N LYS A 315 42.12 14.52 -20.11
CA LYS A 315 43.48 14.38 -19.55
C LYS A 315 44.36 15.56 -19.95
N ALA A 316 45.42 15.81 -19.18
CA ALA A 316 46.43 16.80 -19.52
C ALA A 316 47.24 16.36 -20.75
N GLY A 317 47.73 17.32 -21.53
CA GLY A 317 48.47 17.09 -22.77
C GLY A 317 47.61 16.69 -23.98
N TYR A 318 46.30 16.93 -23.93
CA TYR A 318 45.42 16.68 -25.09
C TYR A 318 45.50 17.83 -26.09
N ASP A 319 45.59 17.52 -27.38
CA ASP A 319 45.58 18.52 -28.45
C ASP A 319 44.16 19.05 -28.69
N ASP A 320 43.85 20.18 -28.06
CA ASP A 320 42.60 20.92 -28.22
C ASP A 320 42.73 22.12 -29.16
N SER A 321 43.75 22.17 -30.01
CA SER A 321 43.98 23.28 -30.95
C SER A 321 42.84 23.47 -31.97
N TYR A 322 42.04 22.42 -32.20
CA TYR A 322 40.85 22.44 -33.05
C TYR A 322 39.56 22.83 -32.31
N TRP A 323 39.62 23.00 -30.98
CA TRP A 323 38.49 23.45 -30.18
C TRP A 323 38.43 24.98 -30.18
N GLU A 324 37.22 25.51 -30.09
CA GLU A 324 37.01 26.94 -29.96
C GLU A 324 37.28 27.37 -28.51
N ASP A 325 37.61 28.64 -28.29
CA ASP A 325 37.59 29.19 -26.94
C ASP A 325 36.14 29.23 -26.44
N ALA A 326 35.92 28.93 -25.17
CA ALA A 326 34.59 29.00 -24.56
C ALA A 326 34.11 30.45 -24.53
N GLU A 327 32.87 30.67 -24.95
CA GLU A 327 32.30 32.01 -24.98
C GLU A 327 31.72 32.37 -23.62
N ARG A 328 31.85 33.63 -23.22
CA ARG A 328 31.04 34.18 -22.14
C ARG A 328 29.60 34.30 -22.64
N VAL A 329 28.69 33.62 -21.97
CA VAL A 329 27.27 33.55 -22.35
C VAL A 329 26.39 34.44 -21.48
N SER A 330 25.11 34.56 -21.86
CA SER A 330 24.11 35.26 -21.07
C SER A 330 24.01 34.66 -19.66
N ILE A 331 23.90 35.54 -18.66
CA ILE A 331 23.66 35.16 -17.27
C ILE A 331 22.23 34.59 -17.18
N PRO A 332 22.04 33.35 -16.69
CA PRO A 332 20.71 32.78 -16.45
C PRO A 332 19.95 33.58 -15.39
N TYR A 333 18.61 33.55 -15.44
CA TYR A 333 17.77 34.38 -14.57
C TYR A 333 17.80 33.94 -13.10
N GLY A 334 17.76 32.64 -12.83
CA GLY A 334 17.67 32.11 -11.47
C GLY A 334 18.90 32.38 -10.61
N THR A 335 18.75 32.20 -9.31
CA THR A 335 19.83 32.36 -8.32
C THR A 335 20.47 31.01 -8.01
N LEU A 336 21.81 30.99 -7.90
CA LEU A 336 22.53 29.78 -7.50
C LEU A 336 22.23 29.40 -6.04
N ARG A 337 21.94 28.11 -5.83
CA ARG A 337 21.66 27.48 -4.53
C ARG A 337 22.30 26.10 -4.47
N ALA A 338 22.74 25.69 -3.28
CA ALA A 338 23.23 24.33 -3.09
C ALA A 338 22.09 23.33 -3.33
N GLN A 339 22.39 22.20 -3.96
CA GLN A 339 21.46 21.08 -3.98
C GLN A 339 21.46 20.39 -2.60
N MET A 340 20.42 20.63 -1.80
CA MET A 340 20.25 20.07 -0.45
C MET A 340 19.59 18.68 -0.46
N MET A 341 19.79 17.90 -1.53
CA MET A 341 19.28 16.54 -1.67
C MET A 341 20.27 15.68 -2.46
N GLU A 342 20.22 14.36 -2.25
CA GLU A 342 21.00 13.43 -3.06
C GLU A 342 20.59 13.47 -4.54
N GLY A 343 21.55 13.19 -5.42
CA GLY A 343 21.31 13.17 -6.86
C GLY A 343 20.79 11.82 -7.36
N MET A 344 20.33 11.78 -8.62
CA MET A 344 19.98 10.54 -9.30
C MET A 344 21.21 9.65 -9.51
N LYS A 345 21.05 8.34 -9.38
CA LYS A 345 22.08 7.32 -9.64
C LYS A 345 21.50 6.16 -10.45
N VAL A 346 22.38 5.36 -11.04
CA VAL A 346 22.04 3.96 -11.33
C VAL A 346 22.00 3.23 -9.98
N VAL A 347 20.78 3.00 -9.48
CA VAL A 347 20.55 2.46 -8.13
C VAL A 347 20.35 0.95 -8.11
N ASP A 348 20.10 0.34 -9.27
CA ASP A 348 19.87 -1.09 -9.43
C ASP A 348 20.10 -1.52 -10.89
N THR A 349 20.25 -2.82 -11.13
CA THR A 349 20.42 -3.39 -12.47
C THR A 349 19.50 -4.60 -12.69
N ILE A 350 18.89 -4.68 -13.87
CA ILE A 350 17.99 -5.78 -14.26
C ILE A 350 18.54 -6.49 -15.50
N ASP A 351 18.73 -7.80 -15.41
CA ASP A 351 19.02 -8.64 -16.57
C ASP A 351 17.72 -8.94 -17.34
N PRO A 352 17.73 -8.90 -18.69
CA PRO A 352 16.54 -9.25 -19.46
C PRO A 352 16.06 -10.69 -19.16
N LEU A 353 14.77 -10.82 -18.88
CA LEU A 353 14.12 -12.10 -18.65
C LEU A 353 14.18 -12.96 -19.93
N SER A 354 13.85 -12.37 -21.08
CA SER A 354 13.86 -13.06 -22.37
C SER A 354 14.24 -12.16 -23.54
N ILE A 355 14.58 -12.80 -24.68
CA ILE A 355 14.74 -12.15 -25.98
C ILE A 355 14.02 -12.98 -27.05
N THR A 356 13.25 -12.31 -27.90
CA THR A 356 12.46 -12.94 -28.98
C THR A 356 12.75 -12.25 -30.30
N GLU A 357 13.14 -13.01 -31.33
CA GLU A 357 13.26 -12.49 -32.70
C GLU A 357 11.88 -12.52 -33.37
N LEU A 358 11.33 -11.34 -33.71
CA LEU A 358 10.00 -11.23 -34.34
C LEU A 358 10.08 -11.36 -35.86
N SER A 359 11.16 -10.87 -36.45
CA SER A 359 11.47 -10.95 -37.87
C SER A 359 12.98 -10.78 -38.05
N PRO A 360 13.57 -11.16 -39.19
CA PRO A 360 15.03 -11.12 -39.38
C PRO A 360 15.65 -9.78 -38.97
N GLY A 361 16.48 -9.79 -37.93
CA GLY A 361 17.19 -8.59 -37.45
C GLY A 361 16.37 -7.66 -36.53
N LYS A 362 15.17 -8.06 -36.11
CA LYS A 362 14.31 -7.33 -35.16
C LYS A 362 14.01 -8.20 -33.94
N HIS A 363 14.51 -7.78 -32.78
CA HIS A 363 14.37 -8.52 -31.53
C HIS A 363 13.62 -7.71 -30.47
N ILE A 364 12.86 -8.37 -29.61
CA ILE A 364 12.24 -7.78 -28.41
C ILE A 364 12.91 -8.37 -27.17
N LEU A 365 13.43 -7.50 -26.31
CA LEU A 365 13.82 -7.82 -24.94
C LEU A 365 12.62 -7.63 -24.03
N ASP A 366 12.35 -8.59 -23.14
CA ASP A 366 11.46 -8.42 -21.99
C ASP A 366 12.30 -8.31 -20.72
N MET A 367 12.26 -7.17 -20.04
CA MET A 367 12.96 -6.94 -18.79
C MET A 367 12.27 -7.62 -17.59
N GLY A 368 11.06 -8.15 -17.76
CA GLY A 368 10.24 -8.75 -16.69
C GLY A 368 9.63 -7.75 -15.71
N GLN A 369 10.03 -6.48 -15.79
CA GLN A 369 9.62 -5.38 -14.93
C GLN A 369 9.53 -4.10 -15.76
N ASN A 370 8.44 -3.36 -15.66
CA ASN A 370 8.35 -1.97 -16.12
C ASN A 370 9.24 -1.10 -15.22
N MET A 371 10.45 -0.82 -15.69
CA MET A 371 11.50 -0.09 -14.99
C MET A 371 11.70 1.30 -15.61
N VAL A 372 12.45 2.16 -14.92
CA VAL A 372 12.80 3.50 -15.42
C VAL A 372 14.30 3.68 -15.41
N GLY A 373 14.86 4.10 -16.54
CA GLY A 373 16.29 4.24 -16.74
C GLY A 373 16.64 4.01 -18.21
N TRP A 374 17.62 3.15 -18.48
CA TRP A 374 18.07 2.85 -19.85
C TRP A 374 18.69 1.46 -19.96
N ILE A 375 19.13 1.11 -21.17
CA ILE A 375 19.86 -0.12 -21.45
C ILE A 375 21.34 0.19 -21.65
N ARG A 376 22.19 -0.50 -20.88
CA ARG A 376 23.61 -0.69 -21.18
C ARG A 376 23.75 -1.90 -22.07
N PHE A 377 24.55 -1.82 -23.13
CA PHE A 377 24.82 -2.98 -23.97
C PHE A 377 26.24 -3.07 -24.51
N LYS A 378 26.61 -4.30 -24.90
CA LYS A 378 27.86 -4.64 -25.59
C LYS A 378 27.60 -5.00 -27.03
N VAL A 379 28.47 -4.60 -27.94
CA VAL A 379 28.33 -4.85 -29.38
C VAL A 379 29.69 -4.94 -30.06
N GLN A 380 29.80 -5.71 -31.13
CA GLN A 380 30.96 -5.74 -32.01
C GLN A 380 30.49 -5.72 -33.46
N GLY A 381 31.02 -4.79 -34.25
CA GLY A 381 30.65 -4.61 -35.66
C GLY A 381 31.63 -3.71 -36.40
N ASN A 382 31.25 -3.27 -37.59
CA ASN A 382 32.06 -2.36 -38.40
C ASN A 382 31.81 -0.91 -38.00
N ALA A 383 32.79 -0.04 -38.28
CA ALA A 383 32.62 1.39 -38.15
C ALA A 383 31.42 1.88 -39.00
N GLY A 384 30.48 2.58 -38.36
CA GLY A 384 29.26 3.09 -39.01
C GLY A 384 28.06 2.15 -38.94
N ASP A 385 28.20 0.90 -38.47
CA ASP A 385 27.04 0.07 -38.12
C ASP A 385 26.22 0.79 -37.04
N MET A 386 24.89 0.62 -37.06
CA MET A 386 23.98 1.39 -36.22
C MET A 386 23.03 0.47 -35.46
N VAL A 387 23.10 0.52 -34.13
CA VAL A 387 22.16 -0.16 -33.24
C VAL A 387 21.10 0.85 -32.78
N LYS A 388 19.82 0.46 -32.89
CA LYS A 388 18.69 1.25 -32.36
C LYS A 388 17.95 0.46 -31.30
N LEU A 389 17.64 1.14 -30.20
CA LEU A 389 16.82 0.64 -29.09
C LEU A 389 15.57 1.49 -28.99
N ARG A 390 14.38 0.88 -29.10
CA ARG A 390 13.09 1.55 -28.90
C ARG A 390 12.39 0.96 -27.68
N PHE A 391 11.75 1.79 -26.89
CA PHE A 391 11.26 1.42 -25.56
C PHE A 391 9.72 1.45 -25.50
N ALA A 392 9.11 0.50 -24.80
CA ALA A 392 7.67 0.52 -24.50
C ALA A 392 7.33 -0.18 -23.18
N GLU A 393 6.18 0.18 -22.62
CA GLU A 393 5.65 -0.43 -21.38
C GLU A 393 4.97 -1.77 -21.64
N THR A 394 4.31 -1.92 -22.79
CA THR A 394 3.51 -3.08 -23.17
C THR A 394 3.76 -3.51 -24.62
N LEU A 395 3.25 -4.69 -24.98
CA LEU A 395 3.32 -5.24 -26.33
C LEU A 395 1.92 -5.30 -26.94
N GLN A 396 1.86 -5.25 -28.25
CA GLN A 396 0.71 -5.64 -29.05
C GLN A 396 0.54 -7.18 -29.04
N PRO A 397 -0.65 -7.72 -29.39
CA PRO A 397 -0.88 -9.16 -29.44
C PRO A 397 0.07 -9.94 -30.37
N ASP A 398 0.65 -9.28 -31.38
CA ASP A 398 1.62 -9.88 -32.31
C ASP A 398 3.08 -9.82 -31.80
N GLY A 399 3.30 -9.29 -30.60
CA GLY A 399 4.59 -9.14 -29.95
C GLY A 399 5.34 -7.85 -30.29
N ASN A 400 4.87 -7.02 -31.22
CA ASN A 400 5.48 -5.70 -31.48
C ASN A 400 5.28 -4.75 -30.29
N LEU A 401 6.15 -3.74 -30.15
CA LEU A 401 5.96 -2.70 -29.14
C LEU A 401 4.62 -1.98 -29.32
N TYR A 402 3.91 -1.72 -28.21
CA TYR A 402 2.77 -0.83 -28.20
C TYR A 402 3.25 0.61 -27.91
N MET A 403 3.09 1.50 -28.89
CA MET A 403 3.70 2.85 -28.86
C MET A 403 2.68 3.98 -28.71
N ASP A 404 1.38 3.70 -28.91
CA ASP A 404 0.37 4.75 -29.05
C ASP A 404 0.21 5.58 -27.77
N ASN A 405 0.36 4.97 -26.59
CA ASN A 405 0.27 5.65 -25.31
C ASN A 405 1.45 6.59 -25.00
N LEU A 406 2.54 6.49 -25.76
CA LEU A 406 3.71 7.37 -25.67
C LEU A 406 3.50 8.71 -26.39
N ARG A 407 2.40 8.82 -27.16
CA ARG A 407 1.99 10.00 -27.92
C ARG A 407 3.06 10.39 -28.95
N ASP A 408 3.65 11.57 -28.84
CA ASP A 408 4.70 12.03 -29.78
C ASP A 408 6.14 11.80 -29.27
N ALA A 409 6.34 11.16 -28.11
CA ALA A 409 7.67 10.80 -27.62
C ALA A 409 8.28 9.68 -28.48
N LYS A 410 9.48 9.89 -29.02
CA LYS A 410 10.10 8.87 -29.89
C LYS A 410 10.75 7.73 -29.12
N VAL A 411 11.20 7.96 -27.88
CA VAL A 411 11.82 6.96 -27.00
C VAL A 411 12.77 6.01 -27.73
N THR A 412 13.76 6.57 -28.43
CA THR A 412 14.68 5.82 -29.29
C THR A 412 16.12 6.23 -29.02
N ASP A 413 16.92 5.28 -28.56
CA ASP A 413 18.36 5.44 -28.46
C ASP A 413 19.05 4.88 -29.72
N THR A 414 20.07 5.58 -30.21
CA THR A 414 20.83 5.21 -31.41
C THR A 414 22.33 5.27 -31.14
N TYR A 415 23.03 4.17 -31.38
CA TYR A 415 24.48 4.07 -31.25
C TYR A 415 25.12 3.71 -32.60
N ILE A 416 26.06 4.54 -33.07
CA ILE A 416 26.82 4.31 -34.29
C ILE A 416 28.24 3.87 -33.91
N LEU A 417 28.63 2.68 -34.35
CA LEU A 417 29.87 2.02 -33.94
C LEU A 417 31.11 2.70 -34.52
N LYS A 418 32.23 2.62 -33.79
CA LYS A 418 33.56 3.03 -34.28
C LYS A 418 34.35 1.88 -34.93
N GLY A 419 34.00 0.63 -34.65
CA GLY A 419 34.57 -0.57 -35.29
C GLY A 419 35.81 -1.14 -34.60
N ASP A 420 36.13 -0.71 -33.37
CA ASP A 420 37.38 -1.04 -32.67
C ASP A 420 37.18 -2.14 -31.62
N GLY A 421 36.72 -3.32 -32.06
CA GLY A 421 36.51 -4.48 -31.18
C GLY A 421 35.14 -4.49 -30.50
N ILE A 422 35.09 -4.92 -29.24
CA ILE A 422 33.84 -4.92 -28.45
C ILE A 422 33.65 -3.53 -27.84
N GLU A 423 32.58 -2.87 -28.24
CA GLU A 423 32.13 -1.57 -27.75
C GLU A 423 31.08 -1.77 -26.65
N GLU A 424 31.09 -0.92 -25.63
CA GLU A 424 30.10 -0.89 -24.56
C GLU A 424 29.54 0.52 -24.40
N TRP A 425 28.22 0.64 -24.38
CA TRP A 425 27.56 1.93 -24.34
C TRP A 425 26.27 1.91 -23.51
N ALA A 426 25.98 3.08 -22.92
CA ALA A 426 24.71 3.45 -22.31
C ALA A 426 24.53 4.97 -22.48
N PRO A 427 23.29 5.48 -22.60
CA PRO A 427 23.06 6.91 -22.73
C PRO A 427 23.49 7.67 -21.46
N ARG A 428 23.64 9.00 -21.57
CA ARG A 428 24.13 9.86 -20.48
C ARG A 428 23.08 10.86 -19.97
N PHE A 429 22.25 11.39 -20.86
CA PHE A 429 21.40 12.56 -20.58
C PHE A 429 19.91 12.36 -20.86
N VAL A 430 19.46 11.10 -20.93
CA VAL A 430 18.06 10.73 -21.12
C VAL A 430 17.67 9.58 -20.19
N TYR A 431 16.38 9.30 -20.08
CA TYR A 431 15.83 8.09 -19.46
C TYR A 431 14.50 7.73 -20.13
N HIS A 432 14.10 6.47 -19.97
CA HIS A 432 12.86 5.90 -20.52
C HIS A 432 12.13 5.12 -19.42
N GLY A 433 10.79 5.09 -19.46
CA GLY A 433 9.98 4.14 -18.70
C GLY A 433 9.55 2.99 -19.60
N PHE A 434 9.93 1.76 -19.27
CA PHE A 434 9.75 0.61 -20.15
C PHE A 434 9.85 -0.74 -19.44
N ARG A 435 9.18 -1.74 -20.02
CA ARG A 435 9.45 -3.16 -19.78
C ARG A 435 10.07 -3.84 -20.99
N TYR A 436 9.71 -3.38 -22.19
CA TYR A 436 10.08 -4.01 -23.44
C TYR A 436 10.99 -3.11 -24.27
N VAL A 437 11.98 -3.71 -24.94
CA VAL A 437 12.93 -3.00 -25.79
C VAL A 437 13.03 -3.68 -27.15
N GLU A 438 12.76 -2.95 -28.22
CA GLU A 438 13.03 -3.39 -29.59
C GLU A 438 14.48 -3.08 -29.95
N VAL A 439 15.24 -4.12 -30.30
CA VAL A 439 16.64 -4.05 -30.75
C VAL A 439 16.67 -4.28 -32.27
N THR A 440 17.18 -3.30 -33.01
CA THR A 440 17.36 -3.38 -34.47
C THR A 440 18.75 -2.90 -34.89
N GLY A 441 19.24 -3.42 -36.02
CA GLY A 441 20.56 -3.05 -36.56
C GLY A 441 21.76 -3.58 -35.76
N TYR A 442 21.53 -4.47 -34.80
CA TYR A 442 22.59 -5.11 -34.01
C TYR A 442 23.43 -6.04 -34.91
N PRO A 443 24.76 -5.79 -35.06
CA PRO A 443 25.62 -6.63 -35.88
C PRO A 443 25.84 -8.00 -35.23
N GLY A 444 25.67 -9.05 -36.03
CA GLY A 444 25.84 -10.43 -35.57
C GLY A 444 24.64 -10.97 -34.77
N LYS A 445 24.92 -11.87 -33.83
CA LYS A 445 23.88 -12.54 -33.03
C LYS A 445 23.53 -11.70 -31.81
N VAL A 446 22.24 -11.41 -31.63
CA VAL A 446 21.74 -10.75 -30.43
C VAL A 446 21.64 -11.77 -29.29
N ASP A 447 22.40 -11.58 -28.23
CA ASP A 447 22.33 -12.37 -26.99
C ASP A 447 21.85 -11.46 -25.87
N LYS A 448 20.85 -11.88 -25.10
CA LYS A 448 20.32 -11.09 -23.98
C LYS A 448 21.38 -10.75 -22.93
N LYS A 449 22.44 -11.56 -22.80
CA LYS A 449 23.59 -11.29 -21.90
C LYS A 449 24.39 -10.05 -22.29
N ASN A 450 24.22 -9.56 -23.52
CA ASN A 450 24.85 -8.34 -23.98
C ASN A 450 24.09 -7.08 -23.54
N PHE A 451 22.96 -7.21 -22.83
CA PHE A 451 22.11 -6.10 -22.42
C PHE A 451 21.86 -6.16 -20.90
N THR A 452 21.88 -5.01 -20.27
CA THR A 452 21.54 -4.82 -18.86
C THR A 452 20.69 -3.56 -18.73
N GLY A 453 19.54 -3.66 -18.07
CA GLY A 453 18.75 -2.49 -17.69
C GLY A 453 19.39 -1.81 -16.48
N GLU A 454 19.74 -0.54 -16.60
CA GLU A 454 20.21 0.29 -15.50
C GLU A 454 19.03 1.11 -14.97
N VAL A 455 18.63 0.87 -13.72
CA VAL A 455 17.49 1.54 -13.08
C VAL A 455 17.94 2.88 -12.50
N VAL A 456 17.26 3.96 -12.87
CA VAL A 456 17.65 5.33 -12.52
C VAL A 456 16.54 6.06 -11.78
N ASN A 457 16.84 6.47 -10.55
CA ASN A 457 16.03 7.37 -9.73
C ASN A 457 16.92 8.12 -8.74
N ASP A 458 16.35 9.10 -8.02
CA ASP A 458 17.02 9.78 -6.91
C ASP A 458 17.52 8.76 -5.88
N GLU A 459 18.75 8.94 -5.38
CA GLU A 459 19.28 8.09 -4.31
C GLU A 459 18.49 8.33 -3.03
N MET A 460 17.71 7.32 -2.62
CA MET A 460 16.91 7.34 -1.41
C MET A 460 17.13 6.05 -0.63
N VAL A 461 17.17 6.18 0.69
CA VAL A 461 17.17 5.02 1.58
C VAL A 461 15.79 4.36 1.51
N ILE A 462 15.76 3.04 1.33
CA ILE A 462 14.52 2.25 1.48
C ILE A 462 14.23 2.16 2.98
N THR A 463 13.09 2.68 3.40
CA THR A 463 12.71 2.80 4.83
C THR A 463 11.74 1.72 5.27
N GLY A 464 11.00 1.10 4.36
CA GLY A 464 9.93 0.14 4.71
C GLY A 464 10.11 -1.25 4.12
N SER A 465 9.64 -2.25 4.86
CA SER A 465 9.31 -3.58 4.33
C SER A 465 7.88 -3.95 4.75
N PHE A 466 7.19 -4.72 3.90
CA PHE A 466 5.83 -5.18 4.14
C PHE A 466 5.58 -6.51 3.44
N GLU A 467 4.99 -7.45 4.16
CA GLU A 467 4.51 -8.73 3.66
C GLU A 467 3.26 -9.14 4.47
N SER A 468 2.30 -9.79 3.81
CA SER A 468 1.09 -10.33 4.45
C SER A 468 0.79 -11.74 3.94
N SER A 469 -0.18 -12.41 4.56
CA SER A 469 -0.71 -13.68 4.05
C SER A 469 -1.51 -13.54 2.74
N ASP A 470 -1.84 -12.32 2.32
CA ASP A 470 -2.58 -12.07 1.08
C ASP A 470 -1.63 -11.81 -0.11
N PRO A 471 -1.60 -12.69 -1.13
CA PRO A 471 -0.68 -12.56 -2.25
C PRO A 471 -1.01 -11.39 -3.17
N VAL A 472 -2.27 -10.94 -3.23
CA VAL A 472 -2.68 -9.80 -4.06
C VAL A 472 -2.10 -8.52 -3.49
N ILE A 473 -2.26 -8.28 -2.18
CA ILE A 473 -1.69 -7.12 -1.50
C ILE A 473 -0.17 -7.09 -1.66
N ASN A 474 0.51 -8.23 -1.47
CA ASN A 474 1.96 -8.31 -1.64
C ASN A 474 2.40 -7.92 -3.07
N GLN A 475 1.68 -8.39 -4.09
CA GLN A 475 1.96 -8.04 -5.48
C GLN A 475 1.68 -6.56 -5.76
N VAL A 476 0.59 -5.99 -5.22
CA VAL A 476 0.28 -4.56 -5.37
C VAL A 476 1.33 -3.69 -4.66
N MET A 477 1.81 -4.06 -3.47
CA MET A 477 2.91 -3.38 -2.79
C MET A 477 4.19 -3.38 -3.63
N LYS A 478 4.52 -4.49 -4.27
CA LYS A 478 5.66 -4.58 -5.21
C LYS A 478 5.48 -3.64 -6.41
N ASN A 479 4.28 -3.61 -6.99
CA ASN A 479 3.96 -2.73 -8.11
C ASN A 479 4.04 -1.25 -7.70
N ALA A 480 3.56 -0.91 -6.50
CA ALA A 480 3.64 0.42 -5.93
C ALA A 480 5.10 0.87 -5.76
N PHE A 481 5.94 0.01 -5.17
CA PHE A 481 7.37 0.27 -4.99
C PHE A 481 8.07 0.64 -6.32
N TRP A 482 7.85 -0.17 -7.36
CA TRP A 482 8.43 0.09 -8.69
C TRP A 482 7.86 1.34 -9.36
N GLY A 483 6.56 1.59 -9.23
CA GLY A 483 5.92 2.78 -9.77
C GLY A 483 6.44 4.06 -9.12
N ILE A 484 6.53 4.08 -7.79
CA ILE A 484 7.01 5.24 -7.02
C ILE A 484 8.46 5.57 -7.39
N ARG A 485 9.38 4.60 -7.26
CA ARG A 485 10.80 4.86 -7.57
C ARG A 485 11.01 5.29 -9.01
N GLY A 486 10.23 4.75 -9.95
CA GLY A 486 10.33 5.12 -11.36
C GLY A 486 10.04 6.60 -11.61
N ASN A 487 9.18 7.20 -10.79
CA ASN A 487 8.68 8.56 -10.95
C ASN A 487 9.44 9.63 -10.13
N TYR A 488 10.60 9.30 -9.54
CA TYR A 488 11.49 10.29 -8.92
C TYR A 488 12.62 10.69 -9.89
N LYS A 489 12.68 12.00 -10.21
CA LYS A 489 13.67 12.63 -11.10
C LYS A 489 14.11 14.02 -10.60
N GLY A 490 14.52 14.11 -9.33
CA GLY A 490 14.77 15.37 -8.61
C GLY A 490 13.51 16.18 -8.29
N MET A 491 12.37 15.63 -8.69
CA MET A 491 11.00 16.03 -8.42
C MET A 491 10.12 14.80 -8.69
N PRO A 492 8.95 14.72 -8.07
CA PRO A 492 8.00 13.65 -8.34
C PRO A 492 7.25 13.92 -9.66
N VAL A 493 7.39 13.06 -10.68
CA VAL A 493 6.65 13.18 -11.97
C VAL A 493 5.41 12.28 -12.00
N ASP A 494 4.44 12.57 -12.87
CA ASP A 494 3.22 11.76 -13.06
C ASP A 494 3.52 10.37 -13.63
N CYS A 495 4.29 10.36 -14.72
CA CYS A 495 4.66 9.18 -15.46
C CYS A 495 6.07 9.33 -16.09
N PRO A 496 6.83 8.25 -16.32
CA PRO A 496 8.24 8.35 -16.72
C PRO A 496 8.51 8.14 -18.22
N GLN A 497 7.50 7.84 -19.03
CA GLN A 497 7.66 7.31 -20.40
C GLN A 497 7.22 8.26 -21.52
N ARG A 498 6.03 8.86 -21.44
CA ARG A 498 5.45 9.67 -22.53
C ARG A 498 6.02 11.09 -22.55
N ASN A 499 5.59 11.91 -23.51
CA ASN A 499 5.92 13.34 -23.63
C ASN A 499 5.22 14.22 -22.56
N GLU A 500 5.25 13.81 -21.29
CA GLU A 500 4.66 14.51 -20.15
C GLU A 500 5.67 14.67 -19.03
N ARG A 501 5.84 13.65 -18.19
CA ARG A 501 6.85 13.62 -17.11
C ARG A 501 6.80 14.89 -16.28
N GLN A 502 5.60 15.35 -15.97
CA GLN A 502 5.36 16.61 -15.29
C GLN A 502 5.10 16.37 -13.80
N PRO A 503 5.57 17.27 -12.92
CA PRO A 503 5.32 17.16 -11.50
C PRO A 503 3.91 17.66 -11.14
N TRP A 504 2.90 16.91 -11.54
CA TRP A 504 1.50 17.16 -11.25
C TRP A 504 1.26 17.08 -9.73
N LEU A 505 0.69 18.14 -9.16
CA LEU A 505 0.56 18.25 -7.70
C LEU A 505 -0.49 17.29 -7.13
N GLY A 506 -1.63 17.12 -7.82
CA GLY A 506 -2.77 16.32 -7.35
C GLY A 506 -2.45 14.84 -7.11
N ASP A 507 -1.43 14.32 -7.79
CA ASP A 507 -0.98 12.93 -7.72
C ASP A 507 -0.47 12.53 -6.32
N ARG A 508 0.01 13.51 -5.53
CA ARG A 508 0.82 13.27 -4.32
C ARG A 508 0.32 14.02 -3.10
N ILE A 509 -1.00 14.17 -2.96
CA ILE A 509 -1.60 14.72 -1.74
C ILE A 509 -1.40 13.73 -0.58
N ILE A 510 -2.13 12.60 -0.59
CA ILE A 510 -1.88 11.49 0.35
C ILE A 510 -0.83 10.51 -0.17
N GLY A 511 -0.58 10.51 -1.49
CA GLY A 511 0.50 9.73 -2.09
C GLY A 511 1.85 9.98 -1.40
N GLY A 512 2.18 11.24 -1.05
CA GLY A 512 3.43 11.55 -0.34
C GLY A 512 3.56 10.91 1.05
N LEU A 513 2.44 10.69 1.77
CA LEU A 513 2.42 9.92 3.02
C LEU A 513 2.64 8.42 2.76
N GLY A 514 2.04 7.86 1.70
CA GLY A 514 2.31 6.48 1.33
C GLY A 514 3.76 6.26 0.93
N GLU A 515 4.30 7.17 0.13
CA GLU A 515 5.68 7.14 -0.34
C GLU A 515 6.70 7.24 0.81
N SER A 516 6.40 7.98 1.89
CA SER A 516 7.31 8.13 3.03
C SER A 516 7.55 6.82 3.80
N TYR A 517 6.60 5.88 3.74
CA TYR A 517 6.78 4.55 4.33
C TYR A 517 7.77 3.67 3.55
N LEU A 518 7.98 3.94 2.26
CA LEU A 518 8.85 3.12 1.39
C LEU A 518 10.24 3.74 1.21
N PHE A 519 10.33 5.07 1.13
CA PHE A 519 11.56 5.80 0.85
C PHE A 519 11.77 6.96 1.83
N GLU A 520 13.03 7.22 2.22
CA GLU A 520 13.42 8.42 2.97
C GLU A 520 13.36 9.65 2.05
N ASN A 521 12.15 10.17 1.85
CA ASN A 521 11.84 11.18 0.85
C ASN A 521 11.92 12.63 1.38
N VAL A 522 12.33 12.82 2.65
CA VAL A 522 12.31 14.10 3.37
C VAL A 522 13.01 15.23 2.62
N GLN A 523 14.18 14.98 2.02
CA GLN A 523 14.93 16.03 1.32
C GLN A 523 14.34 16.39 -0.04
N MET A 524 13.94 15.38 -0.82
CA MET A 524 13.33 15.61 -2.13
C MET A 524 12.01 16.36 -1.99
N TYR A 525 11.16 16.00 -1.02
CA TYR A 525 9.92 16.71 -0.76
C TYR A 525 10.13 18.10 -0.16
N SER A 526 11.12 18.30 0.71
CA SER A 526 11.46 19.64 1.23
C SER A 526 11.86 20.59 0.09
N LYS A 527 12.70 20.10 -0.84
CA LYS A 527 13.06 20.82 -2.08
C LYS A 527 11.82 21.03 -2.97
N TRP A 528 10.94 20.05 -3.11
CA TRP A 528 9.75 20.20 -3.94
C TRP A 528 8.76 21.23 -3.37
N MET A 529 8.67 21.37 -2.05
CA MET A 529 7.89 22.45 -1.43
C MET A 529 8.45 23.84 -1.79
N ASP A 530 9.78 23.96 -1.92
CA ASP A 530 10.41 25.18 -2.46
C ASP A 530 10.04 25.42 -3.92
N ASP A 531 10.03 24.37 -4.77
CA ASP A 531 9.62 24.47 -6.17
C ASP A 531 8.16 24.96 -6.30
N ILE A 532 7.25 24.49 -5.44
CA ILE A 532 5.85 24.93 -5.43
C ILE A 532 5.75 26.40 -5.04
N ARG A 533 6.45 26.83 -3.99
CA ARG A 533 6.53 28.24 -3.58
C ARG A 533 7.03 29.11 -4.72
N GLU A 534 8.12 28.69 -5.36
CA GLU A 534 8.80 29.46 -6.43
C GLU A 534 7.98 29.54 -7.72
N ALA A 535 7.10 28.57 -7.95
CA ALA A 535 6.14 28.60 -9.05
C ALA A 535 4.91 29.50 -8.79
N GLN A 536 4.72 30.00 -7.55
CA GLN A 536 3.59 30.86 -7.21
C GLN A 536 3.69 32.23 -7.90
N ARG A 537 2.59 32.67 -8.50
CA ARG A 537 2.50 33.99 -9.15
C ARG A 537 2.40 35.13 -8.15
N GLU A 538 2.58 36.35 -8.66
CA GLU A 538 2.48 37.58 -7.87
C GLU A 538 1.10 37.81 -7.25
N ASP A 539 0.02 37.31 -7.86
CA ASP A 539 -1.35 37.37 -7.33
C ASP A 539 -1.61 36.35 -6.21
N GLY A 540 -0.81 35.28 -6.14
CA GLY A 540 -0.94 34.21 -5.15
C GLY A 540 -1.39 32.88 -5.74
N CYS A 541 -1.71 32.83 -7.03
CA CYS A 541 -2.07 31.60 -7.74
C CYS A 541 -0.88 30.62 -7.78
N ILE A 542 -1.13 29.36 -7.44
CA ILE A 542 -0.19 28.23 -7.57
C ILE A 542 -0.61 27.39 -8.77
N PRO A 543 0.32 26.92 -9.62
CA PRO A 543 -0.03 26.11 -10.78
C PRO A 543 -0.36 24.66 -10.40
N ASP A 544 -1.00 23.92 -11.32
CA ASP A 544 -1.29 22.50 -11.14
C ASP A 544 -0.05 21.59 -11.30
N VAL A 545 1.05 22.14 -11.83
CA VAL A 545 2.35 21.49 -12.06
C VAL A 545 3.46 22.38 -11.53
N ALA A 546 4.31 21.88 -10.62
CA ALA A 546 5.45 22.64 -10.08
C ALA A 546 6.72 21.77 -9.95
N PRO A 547 7.90 22.19 -10.46
CA PRO A 547 8.18 23.42 -11.22
C PRO A 547 7.30 23.61 -12.46
N ALA A 548 6.96 24.87 -12.76
CA ALA A 548 6.00 25.24 -13.81
C ALA A 548 6.60 25.13 -15.23
N PHE A 549 7.08 23.95 -15.60
CA PHE A 549 7.49 23.64 -16.97
C PHE A 549 6.30 23.65 -17.92
N TRP A 550 5.10 23.37 -17.43
CA TRP A 550 3.84 23.66 -18.10
C TRP A 550 3.10 24.74 -17.31
N ASN A 551 2.84 25.88 -17.94
CA ASN A 551 2.13 27.01 -17.33
C ASN A 551 0.62 26.72 -17.17
N TYR A 552 0.25 25.82 -16.25
CA TYR A 552 -1.13 25.51 -15.90
C TYR A 552 -1.54 26.18 -14.60
N TYR A 553 -2.00 27.43 -14.70
CA TYR A 553 -2.57 28.20 -13.60
C TYR A 553 -4.09 28.23 -13.75
N SER A 554 -4.78 27.36 -13.01
CA SER A 554 -6.24 27.16 -13.16
C SER A 554 -7.06 27.63 -11.95
N ASP A 555 -6.40 28.17 -10.92
CA ASP A 555 -7.00 28.49 -9.62
C ASP A 555 -7.79 27.30 -9.06
N ASN A 556 -7.16 26.12 -9.12
CA ASN A 556 -7.68 24.89 -8.55
C ASN A 556 -7.36 24.83 -7.04
N VAL A 557 -8.21 24.15 -6.27
CA VAL A 557 -7.96 23.89 -4.84
C VAL A 557 -7.21 22.58 -4.63
N THR A 558 -7.66 21.52 -5.31
CA THR A 558 -7.24 20.15 -5.03
C THR A 558 -5.78 19.89 -5.39
N TRP A 559 -5.29 20.33 -6.55
CA TRP A 559 -3.91 20.08 -6.96
C TRP A 559 -2.92 20.86 -6.08
N PRO A 560 -3.03 22.20 -5.93
CA PRO A 560 -2.18 22.96 -5.01
C PRO A 560 -2.23 22.50 -3.55
N SER A 561 -3.27 21.76 -3.13
CA SER A 561 -3.35 21.24 -1.76
C SER A 561 -2.15 20.37 -1.38
N ALA A 562 -1.47 19.73 -2.36
CA ALA A 562 -0.25 18.96 -2.13
C ALA A 562 0.83 19.77 -1.38
N PHE A 563 0.89 21.09 -1.55
CA PHE A 563 1.81 21.96 -0.82
C PHE A 563 1.60 21.91 0.69
N PHE A 564 0.34 21.88 1.12
CA PHE A 564 -0.05 21.89 2.53
C PHE A 564 0.06 20.50 3.12
N PHE A 565 -0.45 19.49 2.43
CA PHE A 565 -0.43 18.11 2.91
C PHE A 565 0.99 17.55 3.01
N ASN A 566 1.89 17.85 2.06
CA ASN A 566 3.26 17.37 2.13
C ASN A 566 4.10 18.15 3.16
N CYS A 567 3.82 19.43 3.40
CA CYS A 567 4.39 20.13 4.56
C CYS A 567 3.98 19.46 5.89
N ASP A 568 2.70 19.06 6.02
CA ASP A 568 2.23 18.33 7.20
C ASP A 568 2.84 16.93 7.31
N MET A 569 3.00 16.21 6.19
CA MET A 569 3.68 14.91 6.15
C MET A 569 5.14 15.02 6.59
N LEU A 570 5.90 15.99 6.08
CA LEU A 570 7.30 16.23 6.46
C LEU A 570 7.45 16.50 7.96
N TYR A 571 6.50 17.23 8.53
CA TYR A 571 6.42 17.45 9.97
C TYR A 571 6.02 16.18 10.73
N THR A 572 4.90 15.56 10.39
CA THR A 572 4.34 14.42 11.16
C THR A 572 5.17 13.14 11.07
N GLN A 573 5.74 12.82 9.90
CA GLN A 573 6.53 11.61 9.69
C GLN A 573 8.00 11.77 10.10
N PHE A 574 8.59 12.96 9.87
CA PHE A 574 10.03 13.17 10.04
C PHE A 574 10.40 14.22 11.09
N GLY A 575 9.45 15.00 11.62
CA GLY A 575 9.72 16.09 12.55
C GLY A 575 10.32 17.33 11.90
N ASN A 576 10.33 17.41 10.57
CA ASN A 576 10.91 18.53 9.86
C ASN A 576 9.90 19.68 9.74
N GLN A 577 10.01 20.67 10.63
CA GLN A 577 9.15 21.85 10.65
C GLN A 577 9.55 22.94 9.63
N GLU A 578 10.79 22.94 9.16
CA GLU A 578 11.30 24.04 8.31
C GLU A 578 10.52 24.26 7.00
N PRO A 579 10.04 23.22 6.27
CA PRO A 579 9.19 23.41 5.11
C PRO A 579 7.92 24.21 5.42
N ILE A 580 7.34 24.08 6.61
CA ILE A 580 6.19 24.89 7.04
C ILE A 580 6.62 26.34 7.26
N GLU A 581 7.69 26.56 8.03
CA GLU A 581 8.19 27.90 8.37
C GLU A 581 8.58 28.71 7.13
N LYS A 582 9.38 28.09 6.25
CA LYS A 582 9.93 28.72 5.05
C LYS A 582 8.84 29.10 4.05
N ASN A 583 7.72 28.37 4.04
CA ASN A 583 6.67 28.50 3.04
C ASN A 583 5.37 29.11 3.56
N TYR A 584 5.26 29.39 4.87
CA TYR A 584 4.03 29.86 5.50
C TYR A 584 3.42 31.09 4.81
N GLU A 585 4.23 32.09 4.47
CA GLU A 585 3.74 33.32 3.82
C GLU A 585 3.20 33.07 2.41
N SER A 586 3.79 32.12 1.66
CA SER A 586 3.30 31.72 0.34
C SER A 586 1.98 30.96 0.44
N MET A 587 1.88 30.04 1.39
CA MET A 587 0.63 29.34 1.72
C MET A 587 -0.48 30.32 2.12
N LEU A 588 -0.17 31.28 2.99
CA LEU A 588 -1.09 32.34 3.41
C LEU A 588 -1.54 33.21 2.24
N LYS A 589 -0.61 33.56 1.33
CA LYS A 589 -0.90 34.30 0.11
C LYS A 589 -1.88 33.55 -0.79
N TRP A 590 -1.68 32.25 -0.98
CA TRP A 590 -2.61 31.42 -1.76
C TRP A 590 -4.00 31.37 -1.11
N VAL A 591 -4.09 31.15 0.20
CA VAL A 591 -5.38 31.12 0.91
C VAL A 591 -6.11 32.46 0.78
N ARG A 592 -5.39 33.59 0.90
CA ARG A 592 -5.96 34.93 0.72
C ARG A 592 -6.42 35.17 -0.72
N HIS A 593 -5.64 34.76 -1.71
CA HIS A 593 -5.99 34.83 -3.13
C HIS A 593 -7.27 34.05 -3.42
N MET A 594 -7.32 32.76 -3.04
CA MET A 594 -8.50 31.92 -3.25
C MET A 594 -9.74 32.50 -2.58
N LYS A 595 -9.60 32.97 -1.32
CA LYS A 595 -10.69 33.62 -0.59
C LYS A 595 -11.18 34.88 -1.29
N GLY A 596 -10.27 35.76 -1.70
CA GLY A 596 -10.59 37.07 -2.26
C GLY A 596 -11.25 36.98 -3.64
N GLU A 597 -10.77 36.07 -4.49
CA GLU A 597 -11.20 35.98 -5.89
C GLU A 597 -12.37 35.01 -6.10
N TYR A 598 -12.51 33.96 -5.28
CA TYR A 598 -13.38 32.83 -5.61
C TYR A 598 -14.34 32.36 -4.53
N MET A 599 -14.15 32.76 -3.27
CA MET A 599 -15.10 32.37 -2.21
C MET A 599 -16.44 33.08 -2.43
N THR A 600 -17.55 32.33 -2.33
CA THR A 600 -18.89 32.92 -2.42
C THR A 600 -19.24 33.70 -1.15
N GLU A 601 -20.26 34.56 -1.23
CA GLU A 601 -20.81 35.26 -0.05
C GLU A 601 -21.31 34.28 1.02
N ASP A 602 -21.76 33.10 0.59
CA ASP A 602 -22.18 31.98 1.45
C ASP A 602 -21.01 31.10 1.93
N TYR A 603 -19.75 31.52 1.79
CA TYR A 603 -18.56 30.79 2.26
C TYR A 603 -18.27 29.44 1.56
N LEU A 604 -18.77 29.22 0.34
CA LEU A 604 -18.38 28.08 -0.48
C LEU A 604 -17.12 28.39 -1.29
N MET A 605 -16.30 27.37 -1.56
CA MET A 605 -15.13 27.44 -2.44
C MET A 605 -15.36 26.57 -3.68
N PRO A 606 -16.07 27.06 -4.72
CA PRO A 606 -16.55 26.25 -5.84
C PRO A 606 -15.44 25.97 -6.88
N ARG A 607 -14.17 25.91 -6.45
CA ARG A 607 -13.00 25.82 -7.33
C ARG A 607 -12.40 24.43 -7.29
N ASP A 608 -12.77 23.62 -8.27
CA ASP A 608 -12.12 22.37 -8.59
C ASP A 608 -12.10 22.17 -10.11
N LYS A 609 -10.94 21.83 -10.67
CA LYS A 609 -10.74 21.78 -12.13
C LYS A 609 -10.92 20.38 -12.73
N TYR A 610 -10.53 19.35 -12.00
CA TYR A 610 -10.35 17.99 -12.54
C TYR A 610 -11.37 16.99 -11.99
N GLY A 611 -12.03 17.28 -10.86
CA GLY A 611 -12.92 16.36 -10.18
C GLY A 611 -12.17 15.21 -9.51
N ASP A 612 -12.93 14.17 -9.18
CA ASP A 612 -12.37 12.87 -8.76
C ASP A 612 -11.77 12.15 -9.98
N TRP A 613 -10.59 12.60 -10.42
CA TRP A 613 -10.00 12.21 -11.70
C TRP A 613 -9.87 10.70 -11.87
N CYS A 614 -10.19 10.17 -13.05
CA CYS A 614 -10.11 8.72 -13.35
C CYS A 614 -10.99 7.82 -12.46
N VAL A 615 -12.19 8.28 -12.06
CA VAL A 615 -13.25 7.36 -11.59
C VAL A 615 -13.43 6.23 -12.60
N PRO A 616 -13.52 4.95 -12.19
CA PRO A 616 -13.75 3.84 -13.10
C PRO A 616 -14.93 4.12 -14.03
N PRO A 617 -14.73 4.10 -15.36
CA PRO A 617 -15.78 4.41 -16.31
C PRO A 617 -16.84 3.31 -16.38
N GLU A 618 -18.00 3.65 -16.95
CA GLU A 618 -19.06 2.70 -17.22
C GLU A 618 -18.72 1.68 -18.34
N SER A 619 -17.78 2.00 -19.23
CA SER A 619 -17.26 1.10 -20.27
C SER A 619 -15.72 0.99 -20.20
N PRO A 620 -15.14 -0.24 -20.32
CA PRO A 620 -13.70 -0.47 -20.25
C PRO A 620 -12.86 0.24 -21.33
N GLU A 621 -13.46 0.69 -22.42
CA GLU A 621 -12.75 1.39 -23.51
C GLU A 621 -12.69 2.91 -23.29
N GLN A 622 -13.37 3.43 -22.27
CA GLN A 622 -13.39 4.86 -21.98
C GLN A 622 -12.19 5.28 -21.11
N ILE A 623 -11.70 6.51 -21.33
CA ILE A 623 -10.71 7.14 -20.45
C ILE A 623 -11.39 7.77 -19.23
N HIS A 624 -12.54 8.42 -19.44
CA HIS A 624 -13.28 9.12 -18.39
C HIS A 624 -14.73 8.64 -18.33
N ALA A 625 -15.22 8.44 -17.11
CA ALA A 625 -16.64 8.23 -16.86
C ALA A 625 -17.46 9.40 -17.41
N ARG A 626 -18.61 9.11 -18.02
CA ARG A 626 -19.55 10.14 -18.52
C ARG A 626 -20.87 10.16 -17.76
N ASP A 627 -21.13 9.11 -16.97
CA ASP A 627 -22.32 9.05 -16.11
C ASP A 627 -22.24 10.10 -14.98
N PRO A 628 -23.13 11.10 -14.94
CA PRO A 628 -23.12 12.13 -13.90
C PRO A 628 -23.37 11.57 -12.49
N ARG A 629 -23.86 10.32 -12.36
CA ARG A 629 -23.99 9.63 -11.07
C ARG A 629 -22.65 9.11 -10.53
N ARG A 630 -21.61 9.08 -11.35
CA ARG A 630 -20.22 8.71 -10.97
C ARG A 630 -19.34 9.92 -10.72
N LEU A 631 -19.69 11.08 -11.29
CA LEU A 631 -18.91 12.30 -11.23
C LEU A 631 -19.28 13.12 -9.99
N THR A 632 -18.37 13.24 -9.03
CA THR A 632 -18.59 14.08 -7.84
C THR A 632 -18.56 15.56 -8.20
N ASP A 633 -19.44 16.36 -7.57
CA ASP A 633 -19.52 17.81 -7.78
C ASP A 633 -18.21 18.50 -7.39
N GLY A 634 -17.60 19.24 -8.32
CA GLY A 634 -16.36 19.98 -8.07
C GLY A 634 -16.50 21.06 -6.99
N ALA A 635 -17.68 21.67 -6.82
CA ALA A 635 -17.89 22.65 -5.75
C ALA A 635 -17.88 22.00 -4.36
N LEU A 636 -18.35 20.76 -4.26
CA LEU A 636 -18.25 19.94 -3.06
C LEU A 636 -16.77 19.63 -2.76
N ILE A 637 -16.04 19.11 -3.75
CA ILE A 637 -14.62 18.76 -3.60
C ILE A 637 -13.80 19.98 -3.19
N GLY A 638 -13.90 21.09 -3.94
CA GLY A 638 -13.16 22.32 -3.69
C GLY A 638 -13.45 22.90 -2.30
N THR A 639 -14.71 22.90 -1.87
CA THR A 639 -15.10 23.40 -0.54
C THR A 639 -14.57 22.51 0.59
N ALA A 640 -14.64 21.18 0.44
CA ALA A 640 -14.13 20.23 1.43
C ALA A 640 -12.60 20.35 1.60
N TYR A 641 -11.85 20.39 0.49
CA TYR A 641 -10.39 20.55 0.55
C TYR A 641 -9.99 21.92 1.09
N TYR A 642 -10.70 22.99 0.72
CA TYR A 642 -10.43 24.31 1.26
C TYR A 642 -10.65 24.36 2.78
N TYR A 643 -11.71 23.74 3.29
CA TYR A 643 -11.89 23.53 4.73
C TYR A 643 -10.68 22.83 5.37
N ARG A 644 -10.23 21.72 4.79
CA ARG A 644 -9.09 20.96 5.31
C ARG A 644 -7.79 21.77 5.28
N ILE A 645 -7.55 22.56 4.24
CA ILE A 645 -6.41 23.49 4.16
C ILE A 645 -6.47 24.53 5.28
N LEU A 646 -7.64 25.11 5.60
CA LEU A 646 -7.76 26.02 6.73
C LEU A 646 -7.41 25.35 8.07
N ARG A 647 -7.76 24.08 8.26
CA ARG A 647 -7.36 23.31 9.45
C ARG A 647 -5.85 23.10 9.52
N LEU A 648 -5.21 22.81 8.37
CA LEU A 648 -3.74 22.72 8.29
C LEU A 648 -3.08 24.07 8.55
N MET A 649 -3.60 25.17 7.99
CA MET A 649 -3.08 26.51 8.25
C MET A 649 -3.22 26.93 9.70
N LYS A 650 -4.31 26.56 10.38
CA LYS A 650 -4.44 26.70 11.84
C LYS A 650 -3.30 25.96 12.56
N LYS A 651 -3.06 24.69 12.22
CA LYS A 651 -1.94 23.90 12.79
C LYS A 651 -0.60 24.60 12.53
N PHE A 652 -0.32 25.01 11.30
CA PHE A 652 0.94 25.66 10.92
C PHE A 652 1.17 27.00 11.59
N ALA A 653 0.10 27.76 11.82
CA ALA A 653 0.15 29.01 12.57
C ALA A 653 0.52 28.75 14.04
N LEU A 654 -0.11 27.75 14.67
CA LEU A 654 0.17 27.37 16.06
C LEU A 654 1.61 26.87 16.27
N LEU A 655 2.18 26.14 15.31
CA LEU A 655 3.59 25.68 15.37
C LEU A 655 4.62 26.82 15.38
N GLN A 656 4.19 28.03 15.01
CA GLN A 656 5.03 29.23 14.90
C GLN A 656 4.52 30.37 15.81
N ASP A 657 3.70 30.04 16.82
CA ASP A 657 3.12 31.00 17.77
C ASP A 657 2.27 32.12 17.13
N LYS A 658 1.73 31.91 15.93
CA LYS A 658 0.87 32.88 15.22
C LYS A 658 -0.61 32.72 15.62
N GLN A 659 -0.92 33.04 16.88
CA GLN A 659 -2.26 32.83 17.47
C GLN A 659 -3.39 33.55 16.73
N ASP A 660 -3.17 34.77 16.24
CA ASP A 660 -4.19 35.56 15.53
C ASP A 660 -4.58 34.91 14.18
N ASP A 661 -3.60 34.43 13.43
CA ASP A 661 -3.84 33.69 12.19
C ASP A 661 -4.61 32.40 12.48
N ALA A 662 -4.21 31.66 13.51
CA ALA A 662 -4.88 30.43 13.93
C ALA A 662 -6.36 30.66 14.25
N ALA A 663 -6.68 31.73 15.00
CA ALA A 663 -8.06 32.11 15.32
C ALA A 663 -8.87 32.50 14.08
N GLN A 664 -8.26 33.22 13.12
CA GLN A 664 -8.92 33.58 11.86
C GLN A 664 -9.23 32.36 10.99
N PHE A 665 -8.29 31.42 10.89
CA PHE A 665 -8.49 30.17 10.15
C PHE A 665 -9.55 29.29 10.79
N ASP A 666 -9.58 29.20 12.13
CA ASP A 666 -10.60 28.46 12.88
C ASP A 666 -12.00 29.02 12.58
N ALA A 667 -12.18 30.33 12.77
CA ALA A 667 -13.45 31.01 12.53
C ALA A 667 -13.92 30.93 11.07
N LEU A 668 -12.99 30.99 10.11
CA LEU A 668 -13.34 30.79 8.70
C LEU A 668 -13.70 29.34 8.40
N SER A 669 -12.96 28.37 8.99
CA SER A 669 -13.24 26.95 8.79
C SER A 669 -14.62 26.55 9.31
N ASP A 670 -15.07 27.12 10.43
CA ASP A 670 -16.41 26.89 10.97
C ASP A 670 -17.51 27.37 10.02
N LYS A 671 -17.32 28.55 9.42
CA LYS A 671 -18.27 29.09 8.43
C LYS A 671 -18.32 28.24 7.16
N VAL A 672 -17.15 27.80 6.66
CA VAL A 672 -17.06 26.90 5.50
C VAL A 672 -17.73 25.55 5.80
N LYS A 673 -17.51 24.97 6.99
CA LYS A 673 -18.16 23.72 7.42
C LYS A 673 -19.67 23.86 7.49
N ALA A 674 -20.17 24.95 8.07
CA ALA A 674 -21.60 25.23 8.12
C ALA A 674 -22.22 25.36 6.72
N ALA A 675 -21.60 26.16 5.85
CA ALA A 675 -22.04 26.36 4.46
C ALA A 675 -22.00 25.06 3.65
N PHE A 676 -20.97 24.24 3.83
CA PHE A 676 -20.86 22.94 3.18
C PHE A 676 -22.03 22.02 3.54
N ASN A 677 -22.36 21.92 4.82
CA ASN A 677 -23.46 21.08 5.28
C ASN A 677 -24.81 21.61 4.80
N ASP A 678 -25.05 22.92 4.88
CA ASP A 678 -26.29 23.54 4.38
C ASP A 678 -26.48 23.29 2.86
N LYS A 679 -25.41 23.38 2.08
CA LYS A 679 -25.46 23.22 0.63
C LYS A 679 -25.58 21.76 0.17
N PHE A 680 -24.80 20.86 0.77
CA PHE A 680 -24.54 19.55 0.20
C PHE A 680 -25.16 18.39 0.98
N PHE A 681 -25.48 18.53 2.28
CA PHE A 681 -26.10 17.45 3.05
C PHE A 681 -27.60 17.41 2.81
N ARG A 682 -28.13 16.23 2.47
CA ARG A 682 -29.56 16.02 2.29
C ARG A 682 -30.16 15.30 3.48
N THR A 683 -30.95 16.00 4.29
CA THR A 683 -31.58 15.45 5.50
C THR A 683 -32.71 14.46 5.22
N ASP A 684 -33.30 14.50 4.02
CA ASP A 684 -34.37 13.57 3.59
C ASP A 684 -33.83 12.19 3.19
N SER A 685 -32.62 12.16 2.63
CA SER A 685 -32.00 10.99 2.00
C SER A 685 -30.70 10.55 2.69
N LEU A 686 -30.20 11.35 3.64
CA LEU A 686 -29.04 11.12 4.50
C LEU A 686 -27.73 10.86 3.76
N PHE A 687 -27.45 11.64 2.70
CA PHE A 687 -26.19 11.62 1.96
C PHE A 687 -25.80 13.01 1.44
N TYR A 688 -24.55 13.12 0.96
CA TYR A 688 -24.03 14.36 0.38
C TYR A 688 -24.12 14.39 -1.16
N GLY A 689 -24.44 15.57 -1.69
CA GLY A 689 -24.36 15.86 -3.13
C GLY A 689 -25.19 14.93 -4.00
N ASN A 690 -24.54 14.26 -4.96
CA ASN A 690 -25.16 13.27 -5.86
C ASN A 690 -24.98 11.82 -5.38
N ASN A 691 -24.57 11.61 -4.12
CA ASN A 691 -24.36 10.31 -3.52
C ASN A 691 -23.25 9.44 -4.16
N THR A 692 -22.24 10.08 -4.75
CA THR A 692 -21.00 9.35 -5.09
C THR A 692 -20.26 8.93 -3.82
N ALA A 693 -19.40 7.90 -3.91
CA ALA A 693 -18.58 7.49 -2.77
C ALA A 693 -17.74 8.67 -2.25
N THR A 694 -17.05 9.38 -3.14
CA THR A 694 -16.22 10.55 -2.82
C THR A 694 -17.03 11.69 -2.18
N ALA A 695 -18.28 11.94 -2.62
CA ALA A 695 -19.12 12.99 -2.02
C ALA A 695 -19.41 12.76 -0.53
N ASN A 696 -19.57 11.50 -0.11
CA ASN A 696 -19.80 11.14 1.29
C ASN A 696 -18.49 10.94 2.06
N LEU A 697 -17.44 10.47 1.39
CA LEU A 697 -16.15 10.17 1.98
C LEU A 697 -15.38 11.41 2.47
N LEU A 698 -15.37 12.50 1.69
CA LEU A 698 -14.65 13.72 2.06
C LEU A 698 -15.11 14.35 3.38
N PRO A 699 -16.42 14.55 3.62
CA PRO A 699 -16.86 15.11 4.91
C PRO A 699 -16.66 14.15 6.09
N LEU A 700 -16.61 12.83 5.87
CA LEU A 700 -16.16 11.87 6.89
C LEU A 700 -14.68 12.08 7.21
N ALA A 701 -13.83 12.03 6.19
CA ALA A 701 -12.37 12.15 6.33
C ALA A 701 -11.92 13.47 6.97
N PHE A 702 -12.65 14.56 6.73
CA PHE A 702 -12.33 15.88 7.26
C PHE A 702 -13.13 16.24 8.52
N GLY A 703 -13.99 15.36 9.04
CA GLY A 703 -14.78 15.62 10.25
C GLY A 703 -15.79 16.76 10.09
N MET A 704 -16.43 16.85 8.92
CA MET A 704 -17.37 17.92 8.57
C MET A 704 -18.83 17.56 8.86
N ILE A 705 -19.16 16.28 9.03
CA ILE A 705 -20.53 15.83 9.30
C ILE A 705 -20.94 16.19 10.74
N PRO A 706 -22.18 16.65 10.99
CA PRO A 706 -22.72 16.73 12.35
C PRO A 706 -22.73 15.34 13.01
N GLU A 707 -22.34 15.26 14.27
CA GLU A 707 -22.06 13.99 14.99
C GLU A 707 -23.26 13.04 14.96
N GLU A 708 -24.48 13.56 15.06
CA GLU A 708 -25.72 12.77 15.05
C GLU A 708 -26.00 12.07 13.71
N TRP A 709 -25.41 12.54 12.60
CA TRP A 709 -25.63 11.99 11.26
C TRP A 709 -24.48 11.12 10.75
N VAL A 710 -23.36 11.06 11.47
CA VAL A 710 -22.19 10.24 11.09
C VAL A 710 -22.59 8.77 10.84
N PRO A 711 -23.29 8.07 11.76
CA PRO A 711 -23.64 6.66 11.55
C PRO A 711 -24.54 6.44 10.32
N ALA A 712 -25.42 7.39 10.01
CA ALA A 712 -26.32 7.30 8.86
C ALA A 712 -25.55 7.41 7.53
N VAL A 713 -24.61 8.36 7.44
CA VAL A 713 -23.79 8.56 6.24
C VAL A 713 -22.80 7.41 6.05
N GLU A 714 -22.20 6.91 7.13
CA GLU A 714 -21.35 5.70 7.10
C GLU A 714 -22.11 4.48 6.57
N ASN A 715 -23.30 4.21 7.12
CA ASN A 715 -24.14 3.11 6.66
C ASN A 715 -24.54 3.26 5.19
N HIS A 716 -24.80 4.49 4.74
CA HIS A 716 -25.15 4.77 3.36
C HIS A 716 -23.97 4.54 2.40
N LEU A 717 -22.77 4.98 2.78
CA LEU A 717 -21.54 4.73 2.03
C LEU A 717 -21.25 3.23 1.93
N VAL A 718 -21.26 2.51 3.06
CA VAL A 718 -21.13 1.05 3.12
C VAL A 718 -22.14 0.41 2.17
N THR A 719 -23.43 0.70 2.36
CA THR A 719 -24.50 0.08 1.58
C THR A 719 -24.38 0.37 0.09
N GLY A 720 -23.97 1.58 -0.28
CA GLY A 720 -23.76 1.99 -1.67
C GLY A 720 -22.66 1.19 -2.37
N ILE A 721 -21.50 1.05 -1.73
CA ILE A 721 -20.38 0.26 -2.28
C ILE A 721 -20.77 -1.22 -2.42
N MET A 722 -21.49 -1.75 -1.43
CA MET A 722 -21.90 -3.15 -1.43
C MET A 722 -22.95 -3.45 -2.51
N LYS A 723 -24.04 -2.68 -2.58
CA LYS A 723 -25.18 -3.00 -3.45
C LYS A 723 -24.90 -2.77 -4.93
N ASN A 724 -24.11 -1.77 -5.27
CA ASN A 724 -23.90 -1.38 -6.67
C ASN A 724 -23.11 -2.43 -7.49
N ASN A 725 -22.54 -3.44 -6.80
CA ASN A 725 -21.57 -4.37 -7.36
C ASN A 725 -21.85 -5.83 -6.96
N ASN A 726 -23.13 -6.22 -6.79
CA ASN A 726 -23.51 -7.58 -6.35
C ASN A 726 -22.77 -8.07 -5.08
N TYR A 727 -22.41 -7.15 -4.18
CA TYR A 727 -21.66 -7.41 -2.95
C TYR A 727 -20.18 -7.80 -3.13
N ASP A 728 -19.59 -7.60 -4.32
CA ASP A 728 -18.19 -7.98 -4.59
C ASP A 728 -17.14 -6.94 -4.16
N CYS A 729 -17.55 -5.76 -3.65
CA CYS A 729 -16.68 -4.63 -3.22
C CYS A 729 -15.62 -4.22 -4.25
N HIS A 730 -15.97 -3.36 -5.20
CA HIS A 730 -14.99 -2.76 -6.11
C HIS A 730 -14.74 -1.28 -5.79
N ILE A 731 -13.58 -0.79 -6.22
CA ILE A 731 -13.19 0.62 -6.05
C ILE A 731 -14.18 1.51 -6.82
N PRO A 732 -14.88 2.46 -6.17
CA PRO A 732 -15.84 3.34 -6.82
C PRO A 732 -15.30 4.75 -7.07
N THR A 733 -14.01 4.98 -6.82
CA THR A 733 -13.40 6.31 -6.72
C THR A 733 -12.28 6.53 -7.75
N GLY A 734 -12.06 7.79 -8.09
CA GLY A 734 -10.88 8.25 -8.80
C GLY A 734 -9.74 8.61 -7.84
N VAL A 735 -8.88 9.55 -8.26
CA VAL A 735 -7.73 10.05 -7.50
C VAL A 735 -8.14 10.63 -6.14
N ILE A 736 -9.20 11.43 -6.08
CA ILE A 736 -9.59 12.16 -4.86
C ILE A 736 -10.16 11.18 -3.83
N GLY A 737 -11.10 10.33 -4.23
CA GLY A 737 -11.71 9.38 -3.29
C GLY A 737 -10.73 8.32 -2.80
N SER A 738 -9.82 7.86 -3.67
CA SER A 738 -8.83 6.84 -3.31
C SER A 738 -7.82 7.31 -2.26
N GLN A 739 -7.67 8.62 -2.02
CA GLN A 739 -6.81 9.17 -0.97
C GLN A 739 -7.33 8.95 0.46
N TRP A 740 -8.57 8.50 0.61
CA TRP A 740 -9.24 8.44 1.92
C TRP A 740 -9.98 7.12 2.19
N ILE A 741 -10.33 6.36 1.15
CA ILE A 741 -11.36 5.32 1.26
C ILE A 741 -11.00 4.21 2.25
N LEU A 742 -9.75 3.72 2.25
CA LEU A 742 -9.37 2.56 3.05
C LEU A 742 -9.24 2.91 4.54
N ARG A 743 -8.62 4.05 4.84
CA ARG A 743 -8.47 4.51 6.23
C ARG A 743 -9.79 4.93 6.83
N GLU A 744 -10.68 5.56 6.06
CA GLU A 744 -12.01 5.92 6.56
C GLU A 744 -12.84 4.67 6.87
N PHE A 745 -12.84 3.63 6.02
CA PHE A 745 -13.48 2.36 6.37
C PHE A 745 -12.88 1.72 7.63
N SER A 746 -11.57 1.82 7.80
CA SER A 746 -10.90 1.32 9.01
C SER A 746 -11.35 2.08 10.27
N LYS A 747 -11.50 3.42 10.18
CA LYS A 747 -12.01 4.27 11.27
C LYS A 747 -13.47 3.96 11.64
N MET A 748 -14.29 3.57 10.67
CA MET A 748 -15.69 3.14 10.87
C MET A 748 -15.82 1.77 11.54
N GLY A 749 -14.71 1.10 11.88
CA GLY A 749 -14.71 -0.29 12.34
C GLY A 749 -15.03 -1.29 11.21
N ARG A 750 -14.84 -0.89 9.95
CA ARG A 750 -15.12 -1.68 8.74
C ARG A 750 -13.86 -1.98 7.94
N ALA A 751 -12.80 -2.35 8.67
CA ALA A 751 -11.53 -2.78 8.08
C ALA A 751 -11.69 -4.01 7.17
N ASP A 752 -12.75 -4.80 7.36
CA ASP A 752 -13.15 -5.88 6.46
C ASP A 752 -13.46 -5.37 5.03
N ILE A 753 -14.14 -4.22 4.88
CA ILE A 753 -14.39 -3.60 3.58
C ILE A 753 -13.10 -3.03 3.01
N ALA A 754 -12.31 -2.31 3.83
CA ALA A 754 -11.03 -1.75 3.39
C ALA A 754 -10.11 -2.84 2.84
N PHE A 755 -9.95 -3.94 3.59
CA PHE A 755 -9.18 -5.10 3.16
C PHE A 755 -9.72 -5.70 1.87
N ARG A 756 -11.05 -5.85 1.74
CA ARG A 756 -11.64 -6.39 0.52
C ARG A 756 -11.37 -5.49 -0.69
N LEU A 757 -11.51 -4.17 -0.56
CA LEU A 757 -11.19 -3.24 -1.65
C LEU A 757 -9.71 -3.34 -2.07
N ALA A 758 -8.81 -3.49 -1.10
CA ALA A 758 -7.37 -3.61 -1.31
C ALA A 758 -6.94 -4.96 -1.94
N SER A 759 -7.59 -6.07 -1.56
CA SER A 759 -7.26 -7.43 -1.98
C SER A 759 -8.07 -7.94 -3.19
N ASN A 760 -9.09 -7.20 -3.66
CA ASN A 760 -9.89 -7.63 -4.80
C ASN A 760 -9.06 -7.71 -6.08
N ASP A 761 -9.22 -8.78 -6.87
CA ASP A 761 -8.52 -9.04 -8.12
C ASP A 761 -9.39 -8.89 -9.38
N THR A 762 -10.60 -8.31 -9.23
CA THR A 762 -11.57 -8.09 -10.31
C THR A 762 -11.85 -6.60 -10.53
N TYR A 763 -12.05 -6.23 -11.80
CA TYR A 763 -12.20 -4.83 -12.20
C TYR A 763 -13.42 -4.14 -11.54
N PRO A 764 -13.28 -2.88 -11.07
CA PRO A 764 -12.04 -2.10 -10.90
C PRO A 764 -11.33 -2.38 -9.55
N SER A 765 -10.03 -2.71 -9.60
CA SER A 765 -9.18 -2.86 -8.41
C SER A 765 -7.68 -2.82 -8.76
N TRP A 766 -6.81 -2.69 -7.76
CA TRP A 766 -5.35 -2.83 -7.97
C TRP A 766 -4.96 -4.27 -8.30
N GLY A 767 -5.61 -5.25 -7.65
CA GLY A 767 -5.38 -6.67 -7.93
C GLY A 767 -5.75 -7.04 -9.37
N TYR A 768 -6.74 -6.39 -9.97
CA TYR A 768 -7.06 -6.54 -11.39
C TYR A 768 -5.86 -6.15 -12.27
N MET A 769 -5.23 -4.99 -12.01
CA MET A 769 -4.02 -4.57 -12.74
C MET A 769 -2.93 -5.64 -12.65
N ALA A 770 -2.66 -6.14 -11.44
CA ALA A 770 -1.67 -7.19 -11.22
C ALA A 770 -2.02 -8.49 -11.97
N LYS A 771 -3.30 -8.89 -11.97
CA LYS A 771 -3.81 -10.07 -12.68
C LYS A 771 -3.66 -9.95 -14.20
N GLN A 772 -3.73 -8.73 -14.74
CA GLN A 772 -3.44 -8.43 -16.15
C GLN A 772 -1.93 -8.29 -16.46
N GLY A 773 -1.05 -8.60 -15.50
CA GLY A 773 0.41 -8.61 -15.69
C GLY A 773 1.10 -7.27 -15.45
N ALA A 774 0.43 -6.30 -14.82
CA ALA A 774 1.06 -5.05 -14.40
C ALA A 774 2.17 -5.32 -13.37
N THR A 775 3.31 -4.67 -13.55
CA THR A 775 4.44 -4.67 -12.60
C THR A 775 4.66 -3.30 -11.95
N THR A 776 3.77 -2.36 -12.24
CA THR A 776 3.68 -0.98 -11.75
C THR A 776 2.18 -0.64 -11.62
N ILE A 777 1.84 0.50 -11.05
CA ILE A 777 0.45 0.96 -10.98
C ILE A 777 0.11 1.74 -12.26
N TRP A 778 -1.10 1.56 -12.78
CA TRP A 778 -1.57 2.22 -13.99
C TRP A 778 -2.21 3.57 -13.70
N GLU A 779 -2.29 4.41 -14.73
CA GLU A 779 -3.05 5.68 -14.70
C GLU A 779 -4.56 5.44 -14.61
N LEU A 780 -5.05 4.37 -15.23
CA LEU A 780 -6.47 4.03 -15.31
C LEU A 780 -6.73 2.64 -14.73
N TRP A 781 -7.87 2.48 -14.06
CA TRP A 781 -8.32 1.17 -13.55
C TRP A 781 -8.50 0.11 -14.66
N ASN A 782 -8.74 0.57 -15.89
CA ASN A 782 -8.93 -0.19 -17.13
C ASN A 782 -7.78 0.03 -18.13
N GLY A 783 -6.54 0.22 -17.65
CA GLY A 783 -5.39 0.56 -18.50
C GLY A 783 -5.03 -0.45 -19.59
N ASP A 784 -5.51 -1.70 -19.49
CA ASP A 784 -5.37 -2.73 -20.51
C ASP A 784 -6.29 -2.54 -21.73
N THR A 785 -7.42 -1.85 -21.56
CA THR A 785 -8.45 -1.67 -22.61
C THR A 785 -8.71 -0.21 -22.98
N ALA A 786 -8.31 0.74 -22.14
CA ALA A 786 -8.52 2.16 -22.36
C ALA A 786 -7.77 2.68 -23.58
N ARG A 787 -8.34 3.71 -24.22
CA ARG A 787 -7.72 4.36 -25.39
C ARG A 787 -6.38 5.04 -25.05
N PRO A 788 -5.44 5.11 -26.01
CA PRO A 788 -4.05 5.51 -25.75
C PRO A 788 -3.82 6.98 -25.43
N GLU A 789 -4.78 7.89 -25.66
CA GLU A 789 -4.52 9.33 -25.55
C GLU A 789 -4.08 9.77 -24.13
N MET A 790 -4.46 8.99 -23.11
CA MET A 790 -4.05 9.13 -21.72
C MET A 790 -4.14 7.76 -21.02
N ASN A 791 -3.13 6.92 -21.23
CA ASN A 791 -3.10 5.56 -20.68
C ASN A 791 -1.67 5.09 -20.34
N SER A 792 -1.10 5.66 -19.27
CA SER A 792 0.21 5.28 -18.74
C SER A 792 0.15 3.95 -17.98
N GLY A 793 1.09 3.05 -18.27
CA GLY A 793 1.32 1.81 -17.52
C GLY A 793 2.15 2.01 -16.24
N ASN A 794 2.59 3.23 -15.95
CA ASN A 794 3.39 3.58 -14.78
C ASN A 794 3.00 4.96 -14.25
N HIS A 795 2.10 4.98 -13.28
CA HIS A 795 1.57 6.17 -12.61
C HIS A 795 1.36 5.86 -11.13
N VAL A 796 1.36 6.87 -10.26
CA VAL A 796 1.20 6.65 -8.80
C VAL A 796 -0.13 7.14 -8.21
N MET A 797 -0.89 7.97 -8.93
CA MET A 797 -2.00 8.75 -8.36
C MET A 797 -3.16 7.89 -7.81
N LEU A 798 -3.38 6.69 -8.36
CA LEU A 798 -4.43 5.77 -7.89
C LEU A 798 -4.01 4.94 -6.68
N LEU A 799 -2.77 5.05 -6.19
CA LEU A 799 -2.37 4.40 -4.93
C LEU A 799 -3.10 4.98 -3.72
N GLY A 800 -3.40 6.29 -3.74
CA GLY A 800 -4.18 6.92 -2.70
C GLY A 800 -3.66 6.59 -1.29
N ASP A 801 -4.52 6.01 -0.44
CA ASP A 801 -4.17 5.55 0.90
C ASP A 801 -3.91 4.03 1.04
N PHE A 802 -3.64 3.31 -0.05
CA PHE A 802 -3.27 1.89 -0.04
C PHE A 802 -2.06 1.57 0.84
N ILE A 803 -0.94 2.28 0.64
CA ILE A 803 0.28 2.06 1.43
C ILE A 803 0.07 2.46 2.90
N PRO A 804 -0.51 3.63 3.22
CA PRO A 804 -0.90 3.96 4.59
C PRO A 804 -1.80 2.90 5.24
N PHE A 805 -2.78 2.34 4.53
CA PHE A 805 -3.59 1.24 5.06
C PHE A 805 -2.75 0.00 5.42
N CYS A 806 -1.80 -0.39 4.56
CA CYS A 806 -0.90 -1.50 4.83
C CYS A 806 -0.07 -1.26 6.12
N TYR A 807 0.53 -0.07 6.27
CA TYR A 807 1.38 0.23 7.43
C TYR A 807 0.59 0.61 8.69
N GLU A 808 -0.32 1.59 8.60
CA GLU A 808 -1.04 2.12 9.76
C GLU A 808 -2.14 1.18 10.28
N ASN A 809 -2.82 0.43 9.40
CA ASN A 809 -3.99 -0.36 9.78
C ASN A 809 -3.73 -1.88 9.79
N MET A 810 -3.05 -2.44 8.78
CA MET A 810 -2.74 -3.88 8.79
C MET A 810 -1.55 -4.20 9.70
N ALA A 811 -0.45 -3.46 9.57
CA ALA A 811 0.72 -3.65 10.44
C ALA A 811 0.62 -2.91 11.78
N GLY A 812 -0.20 -1.86 11.87
CA GLY A 812 -0.33 -1.05 13.07
C GLY A 812 0.95 -0.25 13.36
N ILE A 813 1.50 0.48 12.39
CA ILE A 813 2.66 1.36 12.58
C ILE A 813 2.28 2.77 12.13
N LYS A 814 1.89 3.61 13.10
CA LYS A 814 1.50 5.00 12.86
C LYS A 814 2.24 5.93 13.84
N SER A 815 2.62 7.12 13.41
CA SER A 815 3.06 8.16 14.34
C SER A 815 1.87 8.69 15.16
N ASP A 816 2.12 9.06 16.41
CA ASP A 816 1.17 9.85 17.20
C ASP A 816 0.96 11.25 16.58
N ASP A 817 -0.21 11.84 16.83
CA ASP A 817 -0.60 13.14 16.28
C ASP A 817 0.03 14.32 17.05
N GLU A 818 0.45 14.12 18.31
CA GLU A 818 1.09 15.14 19.16
C GLU A 818 2.60 14.90 19.29
N LEU A 819 3.00 13.70 19.72
CA LEU A 819 4.39 13.25 19.81
C LEU A 819 4.81 12.61 18.48
N ILE A 820 4.87 13.48 17.48
CA ILE A 820 5.12 13.19 16.07
C ILE A 820 6.49 12.55 15.79
N ALA A 821 6.74 12.25 14.50
CA ALA A 821 7.97 11.68 13.98
C ALA A 821 8.29 10.32 14.60
N PHE A 822 7.27 9.58 15.04
CA PHE A 822 7.39 8.32 15.77
C PHE A 822 8.15 8.47 17.09
N LYS A 823 8.15 9.68 17.69
CA LYS A 823 8.58 9.87 19.07
C LYS A 823 7.67 9.09 20.01
N LYS A 824 6.36 9.10 19.72
CA LYS A 824 5.40 8.09 20.16
C LYS A 824 4.82 7.38 18.95
N ILE A 825 4.75 6.06 19.04
CA ILE A 825 4.24 5.16 18.00
C ILE A 825 2.88 4.64 18.43
N ILE A 826 1.88 4.68 17.56
CA ILE A 826 0.61 4.00 17.77
C ILE A 826 0.69 2.64 17.10
N MET A 827 0.61 1.59 17.90
CA MET A 827 0.61 0.20 17.46
C MET A 827 -0.77 -0.41 17.61
N ARG A 828 -1.56 -0.32 16.52
CA ARG A 828 -2.95 -0.77 16.47
C ARG A 828 -3.28 -1.50 15.16
N PRO A 829 -2.86 -2.77 15.01
CA PRO A 829 -3.26 -3.60 13.88
C PRO A 829 -4.77 -3.94 13.93
N HIS A 830 -5.41 -4.03 12.76
CA HIS A 830 -6.76 -4.56 12.61
C HIS A 830 -6.75 -6.09 12.57
N PHE A 831 -6.61 -6.72 13.74
CA PHE A 831 -6.64 -8.17 13.91
C PHE A 831 -8.02 -8.80 13.60
N ASP A 832 -9.06 -7.98 13.52
CA ASP A 832 -10.43 -8.36 13.17
C ASP A 832 -10.60 -8.78 11.70
N ILE A 833 -9.62 -8.47 10.82
CA ILE A 833 -9.60 -8.95 9.43
C ILE A 833 -9.37 -10.47 9.41
N GLN A 834 -10.46 -11.22 9.25
CA GLN A 834 -10.47 -12.69 9.30
C GLN A 834 -9.70 -13.37 8.15
N ASP A 835 -9.58 -12.70 7.00
CA ASP A 835 -8.87 -13.21 5.82
C ASP A 835 -7.34 -13.18 5.97
N LEU A 836 -6.82 -12.45 6.96
CA LEU A 836 -5.39 -12.36 7.23
C LEU A 836 -4.98 -13.28 8.37
N SER A 837 -3.96 -14.10 8.13
CA SER A 837 -3.34 -14.94 9.15
C SER A 837 -2.01 -14.38 9.65
N TYR A 838 -1.33 -13.52 8.88
CA TYR A 838 -0.15 -12.80 9.34
C TYR A 838 0.08 -11.48 8.57
N VAL A 839 0.80 -10.56 9.22
CA VAL A 839 1.45 -9.40 8.60
C VAL A 839 2.84 -9.25 9.21
N ASN A 840 3.82 -8.96 8.37
CA ASN A 840 5.21 -8.69 8.71
C ASN A 840 5.63 -7.35 8.11
N ALA A 841 5.84 -6.33 8.93
CA ALA A 841 6.27 -5.03 8.46
C ALA A 841 7.36 -4.42 9.36
N SER A 842 8.25 -3.68 8.72
CA SER A 842 9.22 -2.82 9.40
C SER A 842 9.25 -1.45 8.77
N TYR A 843 9.55 -0.43 9.57
CA TYR A 843 9.74 0.93 9.10
C TYR A 843 10.90 1.62 9.83
N LYS A 844 11.78 2.29 9.10
CA LYS A 844 12.91 3.04 9.65
C LYS A 844 12.48 4.47 9.97
N THR A 845 12.09 4.71 11.21
CA THR A 845 11.70 6.03 11.71
C THR A 845 12.91 6.97 11.85
N PRO A 846 12.72 8.28 12.09
CA PRO A 846 13.82 9.16 12.49
C PRO A 846 14.65 8.64 13.68
N TYR A 847 14.04 7.88 14.59
CA TYR A 847 14.70 7.35 15.79
C TYR A 847 15.33 5.95 15.62
N GLY A 848 14.94 5.20 14.58
CA GLY A 848 15.40 3.85 14.32
C GLY A 848 14.28 2.92 13.82
N ASP A 849 14.55 1.63 13.77
CA ASP A 849 13.61 0.64 13.23
C ASP A 849 12.46 0.37 14.20
N VAL A 850 11.23 0.47 13.71
CA VAL A 850 10.04 -0.10 14.33
C VAL A 850 9.64 -1.35 13.55
N LYS A 851 9.23 -2.41 14.26
CA LYS A 851 8.77 -3.67 13.66
C LYS A 851 7.44 -4.09 14.24
N SER A 852 6.59 -4.65 13.39
CA SER A 852 5.34 -5.28 13.76
C SER A 852 5.19 -6.57 12.95
N TYR A 853 5.37 -7.70 13.61
CA TYR A 853 5.11 -9.02 13.04
C TYR A 853 4.06 -9.72 13.88
N TRP A 854 2.87 -9.91 13.34
CA TRP A 854 1.84 -10.68 14.01
C TRP A 854 1.39 -11.87 13.19
N LYS A 855 1.00 -12.93 13.89
CA LYS A 855 0.39 -14.12 13.34
C LYS A 855 -0.80 -14.49 14.22
N LYS A 856 -1.93 -14.78 13.60
CA LYS A 856 -3.16 -15.13 14.32
C LYS A 856 -3.89 -16.30 13.69
N ASP A 857 -4.62 -17.00 14.53
CA ASP A 857 -5.80 -17.77 14.16
C ASP A 857 -7.01 -17.17 14.92
N LEU A 858 -8.10 -17.93 15.06
CA LEU A 858 -9.32 -17.43 15.70
C LEU A 858 -9.24 -17.42 17.23
N GLU A 859 -8.31 -18.17 17.81
CA GLU A 859 -8.21 -18.41 19.26
C GLU A 859 -6.88 -17.91 19.84
N ARG A 860 -5.89 -17.60 18.99
CA ARG A 860 -4.55 -17.22 19.42
C ARG A 860 -3.97 -16.12 18.55
N LEU A 861 -3.24 -15.22 19.20
CA LEU A 861 -2.45 -14.17 18.56
C LEU A 861 -1.01 -14.19 19.12
N GLU A 862 -0.05 -14.24 18.21
CA GLU A 862 1.38 -14.00 18.46
C GLU A 862 1.75 -12.65 17.84
N TRP A 863 2.47 -11.80 18.56
CA TRP A 863 2.87 -10.48 18.07
C TRP A 863 4.25 -10.06 18.57
N ILE A 864 5.19 -9.90 17.63
CA ILE A 864 6.54 -9.39 17.86
C ILE A 864 6.57 -7.90 17.51
N VAL A 865 7.05 -7.11 18.46
CA VAL A 865 7.12 -5.64 18.38
C VAL A 865 8.55 -5.19 18.69
N SER A 866 9.08 -4.28 17.88
CA SER A 866 10.32 -3.55 18.18
C SER A 866 10.05 -2.06 18.22
N VAL A 867 10.52 -1.38 19.25
CA VAL A 867 10.41 0.08 19.42
C VAL A 867 11.82 0.68 19.51
N PRO A 868 12.18 1.67 18.67
CA PRO A 868 13.54 2.21 18.67
C PRO A 868 13.84 3.00 19.95
N PRO A 869 15.11 3.07 20.40
CA PRO A 869 15.52 3.93 21.51
C PRO A 869 15.09 5.38 21.31
N ASN A 870 14.83 6.05 22.43
CA ASN A 870 14.32 7.41 22.50
C ASN A 870 12.86 7.61 22.02
N SER A 871 12.15 6.52 21.72
CA SER A 871 10.72 6.50 21.42
C SER A 871 9.94 5.61 22.40
N THR A 872 8.62 5.81 22.43
CA THR A 872 7.65 4.93 23.10
C THR A 872 6.60 4.43 22.12
N ALA A 873 5.86 3.38 22.48
CA ALA A 873 4.73 2.87 21.71
C ALA A 873 3.48 2.70 22.59
N VAL A 874 2.32 3.06 22.05
CA VAL A 874 1.00 2.71 22.59
C VAL A 874 0.51 1.48 21.85
N VAL A 875 0.48 0.35 22.53
CA VAL A 875 0.14 -0.97 22.00
C VAL A 875 -1.31 -1.30 22.33
N HIS A 876 -2.10 -1.54 21.28
CA HIS A 876 -3.51 -1.92 21.37
C HIS A 876 -3.66 -3.43 21.12
N PHE A 877 -3.84 -4.20 22.19
CA PHE A 877 -4.24 -5.59 22.07
C PHE A 877 -5.74 -5.68 21.78
N PRO A 878 -6.22 -6.67 21.01
CA PRO A 878 -7.65 -6.90 20.81
C PRO A 878 -8.41 -6.93 22.13
N ALA A 879 -9.56 -6.28 22.22
CA ALA A 879 -10.34 -6.27 23.45
C ALA A 879 -10.80 -7.67 23.90
N ASN A 880 -10.85 -8.66 23.01
CA ASN A 880 -11.15 -10.04 23.37
C ASN A 880 -9.94 -10.84 23.87
N SER A 881 -8.77 -10.21 24.02
CA SER A 881 -7.57 -10.92 24.48
C SER A 881 -7.63 -11.26 25.97
N PHE A 882 -7.19 -12.46 26.31
CA PHE A 882 -6.95 -12.89 27.68
C PHE A 882 -5.66 -13.71 27.75
N ASN A 883 -5.17 -13.97 28.97
CA ASN A 883 -3.88 -14.64 29.18
C ASN A 883 -2.71 -13.99 28.39
N ILE A 884 -2.68 -12.65 28.31
CA ILE A 884 -1.63 -11.92 27.60
C ILE A 884 -0.29 -12.14 28.32
N ARG A 885 0.69 -12.68 27.58
CA ARG A 885 2.05 -12.95 28.07
C ARG A 885 3.07 -12.18 27.23
N GLU A 886 4.15 -11.76 27.87
CA GLU A 886 5.37 -11.28 27.23
C GLU A 886 6.44 -12.36 27.45
N GLY A 887 6.88 -13.02 26.36
CA GLY A 887 7.64 -14.26 26.46
C GLY A 887 6.90 -15.32 27.29
N ASP A 888 7.56 -15.86 28.31
CA ASP A 888 7.00 -16.90 29.19
C ASP A 888 6.31 -16.35 30.46
N VAL A 889 6.11 -15.04 30.57
CA VAL A 889 5.53 -14.43 31.78
C VAL A 889 4.27 -13.64 31.46
N ALA A 890 3.32 -13.61 32.39
CA ALA A 890 2.13 -12.77 32.25
C ALA A 890 2.52 -11.29 32.14
N LEU A 891 1.85 -10.55 31.25
CA LEU A 891 2.11 -9.12 31.03
C LEU A 891 1.84 -8.33 32.32
N LYS A 892 2.81 -7.54 32.76
CA LYS A 892 2.75 -6.75 34.00
C LYS A 892 3.47 -5.41 33.80
N THR A 893 3.05 -4.41 34.56
CA THR A 893 3.75 -3.12 34.66
C THR A 893 5.17 -3.31 35.19
N GLY A 894 6.15 -2.66 34.55
CA GLY A 894 7.58 -2.75 34.89
C GLY A 894 8.48 -2.65 33.65
N ASN A 895 9.76 -2.28 33.82
CA ASN A 895 10.76 -2.21 32.74
C ASN A 895 10.31 -1.44 31.47
N GLY A 896 9.62 -0.31 31.65
CA GLY A 896 9.10 0.51 30.55
C GLY A 896 7.72 0.11 30.03
N ILE A 897 7.08 -0.92 30.60
CA ILE A 897 5.72 -1.33 30.28
C ILE A 897 4.76 -0.72 31.31
N LYS A 898 3.67 -0.10 30.85
CA LYS A 898 2.64 0.52 31.68
C LYS A 898 1.24 0.27 31.11
N GLU A 899 0.32 -0.18 31.94
CA GLU A 899 -1.10 -0.26 31.58
C GLU A 899 -1.71 1.14 31.50
N LEU A 900 -2.39 1.46 30.39
CA LEU A 900 -3.11 2.73 30.22
C LEU A 900 -4.62 2.57 30.43
N GLY A 901 -5.18 1.40 30.12
CA GLY A 901 -6.58 1.08 30.35
C GLY A 901 -7.15 0.10 29.34
N ARG A 902 -8.48 0.08 29.24
CA ARG A 902 -9.23 -0.74 28.29
C ARG A 902 -10.45 0.05 27.84
N ASP A 903 -10.76 -0.03 26.55
CA ASP A 903 -12.04 0.41 25.98
C ASP A 903 -12.76 -0.78 25.34
N GLU A 904 -13.86 -0.53 24.64
CA GLU A 904 -14.66 -1.58 23.98
C GLU A 904 -13.89 -2.30 22.86
N ASN A 905 -12.85 -1.67 22.29
CA ASN A 905 -12.12 -2.12 21.11
C ASN A 905 -10.72 -2.68 21.44
N ALA A 906 -10.06 -2.20 22.50
CA ALA A 906 -8.71 -2.63 22.84
C ALA A 906 -8.39 -2.65 24.34
N ILE A 907 -7.40 -3.48 24.70
CA ILE A 907 -6.62 -3.36 25.94
C ILE A 907 -5.35 -2.57 25.60
N ILE A 908 -5.11 -1.46 26.31
CA ILE A 908 -4.15 -0.42 25.91
C ILE A 908 -2.99 -0.36 26.88
N TRP A 909 -1.78 -0.50 26.34
CA TRP A 909 -0.52 -0.45 27.09
C TRP A 909 0.44 0.56 26.45
N GLU A 910 1.27 1.18 27.27
CA GLU A 910 2.42 1.97 26.81
C GLU A 910 3.71 1.17 27.07
N MET A 911 4.64 1.24 26.12
CA MET A 911 5.91 0.53 26.15
C MET A 911 7.04 1.48 25.77
N GLY A 912 8.15 1.40 26.50
CA GLY A 912 9.40 2.04 26.12
C GLY A 912 10.07 1.33 24.94
N SER A 913 11.26 1.79 24.55
CA SER A 913 12.06 1.13 23.52
C SER A 913 12.43 -0.32 23.85
N GLY A 914 12.78 -1.10 22.82
CA GLY A 914 13.22 -2.49 22.93
C GLY A 914 12.37 -3.46 22.12
N ASP A 915 12.73 -4.74 22.21
CA ASP A 915 12.03 -5.83 21.55
C ASP A 915 11.08 -6.54 22.53
N TYR A 916 9.86 -6.84 22.08
CA TYR A 916 8.80 -7.48 22.83
C TYR A 916 8.19 -8.62 22.03
N ASN A 917 7.83 -9.71 22.69
CA ASN A 917 7.14 -10.85 22.09
C ASN A 917 5.90 -11.19 22.89
N PHE A 918 4.72 -10.93 22.31
CA PHE A 918 3.44 -11.18 22.95
C PHE A 918 2.80 -12.46 22.44
N THR A 919 2.22 -13.21 23.37
CA THR A 919 1.28 -14.29 23.04
C THR A 919 0.02 -14.09 23.86
N MET A 920 -1.15 -14.25 23.25
CA MET A 920 -2.43 -14.16 23.94
C MET A 920 -3.44 -15.12 23.34
N GLU A 921 -4.40 -15.50 24.18
CA GLU A 921 -5.59 -16.24 23.77
C GLU A 921 -6.70 -15.21 23.46
N LEU A 922 -7.54 -15.51 22.49
CA LEU A 922 -8.63 -14.67 22.02
C LEU A 922 -9.95 -15.32 22.43
N ASP A 923 -10.83 -14.55 23.08
CA ASP A 923 -12.16 -15.03 23.46
C ASP A 923 -13.11 -14.86 22.26
N PRO A 924 -13.50 -15.95 21.56
CA PRO A 924 -14.40 -15.85 20.42
C PRO A 924 -15.82 -15.40 20.80
N GLY A 925 -16.16 -15.45 22.10
CA GLY A 925 -17.44 -15.03 22.65
C GLY A 925 -17.48 -13.60 23.18
N TYR A 926 -16.39 -12.83 23.07
CA TYR A 926 -16.28 -11.49 23.63
C TYR A 926 -17.18 -10.45 22.95
N GLU A 927 -17.29 -10.49 21.62
CA GLU A 927 -17.99 -9.44 20.89
C GLU A 927 -19.50 -9.44 21.21
N LYS A 928 -20.12 -8.28 20.97
CA LYS A 928 -21.56 -8.13 21.11
C LYS A 928 -22.27 -9.19 20.27
N TRP A 929 -23.30 -9.81 20.85
CA TRP A 929 -24.01 -10.94 20.26
C TRP A 929 -23.18 -12.20 20.01
N ARG A 930 -21.98 -12.38 20.59
CA ARG A 930 -21.21 -13.63 20.47
C ARG A 930 -21.11 -14.43 21.77
N LYS A 931 -21.69 -13.91 22.87
CA LYS A 931 -21.64 -14.57 24.17
C LYS A 931 -22.15 -16.01 24.11
N GLY A 932 -21.29 -16.93 24.54
CA GLY A 932 -21.57 -18.37 24.53
C GLY A 932 -20.79 -19.15 23.48
N ILE A 933 -20.18 -18.50 22.48
CA ILE A 933 -19.16 -19.16 21.65
C ILE A 933 -17.97 -19.50 22.55
N VAL A 934 -17.51 -20.75 22.48
CA VAL A 934 -16.36 -21.23 23.25
C VAL A 934 -15.18 -21.66 22.37
N GLU A 935 -15.42 -21.89 21.09
CA GLU A 935 -14.42 -22.30 20.11
C GLU A 935 -14.96 -21.97 18.71
N GLU A 936 -14.06 -21.51 17.84
CA GLU A 936 -14.37 -21.18 16.46
C GLU A 936 -13.16 -21.48 15.58
N LYS A 937 -13.33 -22.20 14.47
CA LYS A 937 -12.25 -22.52 13.53
C LYS A 937 -12.77 -22.82 12.13
N PHE A 938 -11.90 -22.73 11.14
CA PHE A 938 -12.17 -23.31 9.83
C PHE A 938 -11.95 -24.83 9.88
N LEU A 939 -12.72 -25.57 9.07
CA LEU A 939 -12.48 -27.01 8.91
C LEU A 939 -11.14 -27.28 8.21
N TYR A 940 -10.66 -26.33 7.42
CA TYR A 940 -9.43 -26.38 6.64
C TYR A 940 -9.02 -24.97 6.20
N GLU A 941 -7.72 -24.76 6.02
CA GLU A 941 -7.21 -23.49 5.48
C GLU A 941 -7.02 -23.52 3.97
N THR A 942 -6.73 -24.69 3.39
CA THR A 942 -6.57 -24.88 1.94
C THR A 942 -7.42 -26.04 1.47
N ALA A 943 -7.95 -25.93 0.26
CA ALA A 943 -8.78 -26.94 -0.38
C ALA A 943 -8.39 -27.13 -1.85
N PRO A 944 -8.65 -28.31 -2.43
CA PRO A 944 -8.39 -28.60 -3.85
C PRO A 944 -9.44 -27.97 -4.79
N PHE A 945 -10.38 -27.18 -4.28
CA PHE A 945 -11.45 -26.53 -5.03
C PHE A 945 -11.57 -25.05 -4.65
N PRO A 946 -11.99 -24.17 -5.58
CA PRO A 946 -12.16 -22.74 -5.32
C PRO A 946 -13.52 -22.38 -4.68
N GLU A 947 -14.56 -23.21 -4.84
CA GLU A 947 -15.87 -22.98 -4.23
C GLU A 947 -16.37 -24.21 -3.45
N CYS A 948 -17.03 -23.96 -2.31
CA CYS A 948 -17.73 -24.97 -1.51
C CYS A 948 -19.08 -24.46 -0.99
N HIS A 949 -20.02 -25.37 -0.69
CA HIS A 949 -21.33 -25.00 -0.16
C HIS A 949 -22.06 -26.16 0.53
N ALA A 950 -23.19 -25.84 1.17
CA ALA A 950 -24.13 -26.76 1.82
C ALA A 950 -23.48 -27.73 2.82
N ALA A 951 -23.03 -27.18 3.95
CA ALA A 951 -22.41 -27.97 5.02
C ALA A 951 -23.44 -28.75 5.85
N THR A 952 -23.00 -29.89 6.37
CA THR A 952 -23.73 -30.76 7.32
C THR A 952 -22.76 -31.29 8.37
N ILE A 953 -23.23 -31.49 9.61
CA ILE A 953 -22.44 -32.05 10.71
C ILE A 953 -23.20 -33.17 11.43
N ALA A 954 -22.48 -34.20 11.85
CA ALA A 954 -22.96 -35.25 12.73
C ALA A 954 -21.91 -35.59 13.79
N GLU A 955 -22.37 -36.05 14.96
CA GLU A 955 -21.51 -36.64 15.97
C GLU A 955 -21.52 -38.16 15.83
N THR A 956 -20.34 -38.76 15.89
CA THR A 956 -20.12 -40.21 15.90
C THR A 956 -19.46 -40.63 17.22
N PRO A 957 -19.45 -41.93 17.57
CA PRO A 957 -18.72 -42.42 18.74
C PRO A 957 -17.23 -42.05 18.81
N GLU A 958 -16.59 -41.74 17.67
CA GLU A 958 -15.17 -41.32 17.63
C GLU A 958 -14.97 -39.80 17.54
N GLY A 959 -16.04 -39.01 17.34
CA GLY A 959 -15.96 -37.55 17.21
C GLY A 959 -16.88 -36.96 16.15
N LEU A 960 -16.71 -35.67 15.89
CA LEU A 960 -17.52 -34.91 14.91
C LEU A 960 -17.08 -35.20 13.48
N VAL A 961 -18.05 -35.30 12.57
CA VAL A 961 -17.84 -35.44 11.13
C VAL A 961 -18.64 -34.35 10.43
N ALA A 962 -18.01 -33.64 9.50
CA ALA A 962 -18.65 -32.64 8.67
C ALA A 962 -18.54 -33.03 7.19
N ALA A 963 -19.58 -32.75 6.42
CA ALA A 963 -19.57 -32.92 4.97
C ALA A 963 -20.11 -31.67 4.27
N PHE A 964 -19.69 -31.46 3.03
CA PHE A 964 -20.10 -30.33 2.20
C PHE A 964 -19.79 -30.69 0.74
N PHE A 965 -20.32 -29.92 -0.23
CA PHE A 965 -19.91 -30.10 -1.62
C PHE A 965 -18.94 -29.02 -2.05
N GLY A 966 -18.03 -29.36 -2.97
CA GLY A 966 -16.98 -28.44 -3.46
C GLY A 966 -16.48 -28.82 -4.85
N GLY A 967 -16.13 -27.82 -5.65
CA GLY A 967 -15.65 -27.97 -7.02
C GLY A 967 -15.37 -26.61 -7.65
N THR A 968 -15.22 -26.56 -8.98
CA THR A 968 -14.96 -25.29 -9.69
C THR A 968 -16.05 -24.25 -9.45
N LYS A 969 -17.32 -24.67 -9.46
CA LYS A 969 -18.49 -23.83 -9.20
C LYS A 969 -19.72 -24.70 -8.98
N GLU A 970 -20.65 -24.26 -8.13
CA GLU A 970 -21.96 -24.91 -7.97
C GLU A 970 -22.58 -25.24 -9.35
N ARG A 971 -23.06 -26.49 -9.54
CA ARG A 971 -23.59 -27.10 -10.79
C ARG A 971 -22.58 -27.71 -11.75
N ASN A 972 -21.29 -27.40 -11.64
CA ASN A 972 -20.33 -27.98 -12.57
C ASN A 972 -20.17 -29.49 -12.33
N PRO A 973 -19.96 -30.31 -13.37
CA PRO A 973 -19.82 -31.76 -13.23
C PRO A 973 -18.72 -32.22 -12.27
N ASP A 974 -17.70 -31.39 -12.02
CA ASP A 974 -16.59 -31.66 -11.12
C ASP A 974 -16.90 -31.42 -9.64
N VAL A 975 -18.12 -30.99 -9.29
CA VAL A 975 -18.52 -30.83 -7.89
C VAL A 975 -18.68 -32.19 -7.22
N GLU A 976 -17.94 -32.39 -6.13
CA GLU A 976 -17.88 -33.62 -5.33
C GLU A 976 -18.43 -33.38 -3.92
N ILE A 977 -18.73 -34.46 -3.19
CA ILE A 977 -18.96 -34.42 -1.75
C ILE A 977 -17.63 -34.67 -1.04
N TRP A 978 -17.32 -33.78 -0.11
CA TRP A 978 -16.12 -33.80 0.71
C TRP A 978 -16.47 -34.00 2.18
N VAL A 979 -15.60 -34.71 2.90
CA VAL A 979 -15.74 -35.00 4.33
C VAL A 979 -14.49 -34.54 5.09
N SER A 980 -14.71 -33.93 6.26
CA SER A 980 -13.68 -33.63 7.26
C SER A 980 -14.09 -34.22 8.60
N ARG A 981 -13.13 -34.74 9.36
CA ARG A 981 -13.36 -35.40 10.66
C ARG A 981 -12.61 -34.66 11.76
N MET A 982 -13.20 -34.54 12.94
CA MET A 982 -12.52 -34.01 14.12
C MET A 982 -11.76 -35.16 14.80
N VAL A 983 -10.43 -35.13 14.74
CA VAL A 983 -9.55 -36.14 15.33
C VAL A 983 -8.57 -35.45 16.28
N ASN A 984 -8.56 -35.84 17.55
CA ASN A 984 -7.71 -35.23 18.59
C ASN A 984 -7.86 -33.71 18.72
N GLY A 985 -9.07 -33.19 18.49
CA GLY A 985 -9.37 -31.76 18.55
C GLY A 985 -9.08 -30.99 17.27
N GLU A 986 -8.55 -31.61 16.22
CA GLU A 986 -8.25 -30.97 14.93
C GLU A 986 -9.11 -31.53 13.80
N TRP A 987 -9.48 -30.68 12.84
CA TRP A 987 -10.19 -31.11 11.64
C TRP A 987 -9.22 -31.69 10.61
N THR A 988 -9.55 -32.84 10.02
CA THR A 988 -8.80 -33.40 8.90
C THR A 988 -9.03 -32.58 7.64
N ALA A 989 -8.03 -32.60 6.73
CA ALA A 989 -8.19 -32.06 5.39
C ALA A 989 -9.42 -32.68 4.68
N PRO A 990 -10.07 -31.96 3.74
CA PRO A 990 -11.22 -32.46 3.01
C PRO A 990 -10.86 -33.70 2.18
N GLU A 991 -11.59 -34.79 2.37
CA GLU A 991 -11.47 -36.02 1.58
C GLU A 991 -12.71 -36.20 0.69
N SER A 992 -12.50 -36.46 -0.60
CA SER A 992 -13.61 -36.74 -1.52
C SER A 992 -14.20 -38.12 -1.26
N VAL A 993 -15.52 -38.18 -1.10
CA VAL A 993 -16.26 -39.42 -0.80
C VAL A 993 -17.36 -39.72 -1.81
N ALA A 994 -17.73 -38.76 -2.66
CA ALA A 994 -18.63 -38.98 -3.79
C ALA A 994 -18.34 -38.00 -4.93
N ASN A 995 -18.00 -38.52 -6.12
CA ASN A 995 -17.46 -37.73 -7.22
C ASN A 995 -18.43 -37.46 -8.38
N GLY A 996 -19.62 -38.06 -8.35
CA GLY A 996 -20.66 -37.85 -9.36
C GLY A 996 -20.40 -38.55 -10.71
N ILE A 997 -19.45 -39.48 -10.77
CA ILE A 997 -19.18 -40.31 -11.95
C ILE A 997 -20.30 -41.35 -12.07
N ILE A 998 -21.01 -41.32 -13.19
CA ILE A 998 -22.11 -42.25 -13.51
C ILE A 998 -21.63 -43.33 -14.51
N SER A 999 -20.73 -42.96 -15.41
CA SER A 999 -20.04 -43.86 -16.35
C SER A 999 -18.74 -43.23 -16.84
N ASP A 1000 -17.94 -43.96 -17.63
CA ASP A 1000 -16.67 -43.47 -18.21
C ASP A 1000 -16.80 -42.15 -18.99
N THR A 1001 -18.00 -41.83 -19.49
CA THR A 1001 -18.26 -40.62 -20.29
C THR A 1001 -19.23 -39.63 -19.64
N LEU A 1002 -19.88 -39.99 -18.53
CA LEU A 1002 -20.90 -39.15 -17.89
C LEU A 1002 -20.57 -38.91 -16.43
N ARG A 1003 -20.41 -37.63 -16.12
CA ARG A 1003 -20.26 -37.11 -14.77
C ARG A 1003 -21.30 -36.01 -14.55
N LYS A 1004 -21.95 -36.03 -13.39
CA LYS A 1004 -22.87 -34.97 -12.98
C LYS A 1004 -22.43 -34.43 -11.61
N ALA A 1005 -22.82 -33.21 -11.29
CA ALA A 1005 -22.51 -32.59 -10.02
C ALA A 1005 -23.13 -33.35 -8.85
N CYS A 1006 -22.40 -33.45 -7.73
CA CYS A 1006 -22.92 -33.84 -6.44
C CYS A 1006 -23.52 -32.65 -5.68
N TRP A 1007 -24.55 -32.89 -4.88
CA TRP A 1007 -25.34 -31.84 -4.23
C TRP A 1007 -25.79 -32.20 -2.82
N ASN A 1008 -25.95 -31.16 -2.00
CA ASN A 1008 -26.59 -31.15 -0.68
C ASN A 1008 -26.35 -32.43 0.15
N PRO A 1009 -25.11 -32.63 0.64
CA PRO A 1009 -24.84 -33.72 1.57
C PRO A 1009 -25.63 -33.53 2.87
N VAL A 1010 -26.10 -34.63 3.45
CA VAL A 1010 -26.73 -34.68 4.76
C VAL A 1010 -26.17 -35.85 5.53
N LEU A 1011 -25.45 -35.56 6.61
CA LEU A 1011 -24.95 -36.56 7.54
C LEU A 1011 -26.02 -36.91 8.56
N PHE A 1012 -26.10 -38.20 8.89
CA PHE A 1012 -26.94 -38.68 9.98
C PHE A 1012 -26.34 -39.91 10.64
N GLN A 1013 -25.97 -39.78 11.92
CA GLN A 1013 -25.53 -40.92 12.72
C GLN A 1013 -26.78 -41.65 13.24
N VAL A 1014 -27.00 -42.89 12.80
CA VAL A 1014 -28.05 -43.73 13.37
C VAL A 1014 -27.61 -44.09 14.80
N PRO A 1015 -28.47 -43.90 15.84
CA PRO A 1015 -28.08 -44.16 17.22
C PRO A 1015 -27.53 -45.58 17.43
N GLY A 1016 -26.28 -45.70 17.83
CA GLY A 1016 -25.60 -46.97 18.09
C GLY A 1016 -25.20 -47.79 16.86
N GLU A 1017 -25.33 -47.24 15.65
CA GLU A 1017 -25.11 -47.99 14.40
C GLU A 1017 -24.21 -47.24 13.38
N GLU A 1018 -24.50 -47.38 12.09
CA GLU A 1018 -23.76 -46.82 10.96
C GLU A 1018 -23.99 -45.31 10.75
N LEU A 1019 -22.98 -44.60 10.26
CA LEU A 1019 -23.08 -43.22 9.81
C LEU A 1019 -23.58 -43.21 8.37
N LEU A 1020 -24.64 -42.44 8.11
CA LEU A 1020 -25.24 -42.27 6.78
C LEU A 1020 -24.84 -40.93 6.18
N LEU A 1021 -24.50 -40.92 4.89
CA LEU A 1021 -24.34 -39.70 4.10
C LEU A 1021 -25.25 -39.75 2.88
N PHE A 1022 -26.31 -38.95 2.93
CA PHE A 1022 -27.22 -38.74 1.82
C PHE A 1022 -26.72 -37.61 0.94
N TYR A 1023 -26.79 -37.75 -0.37
CA TYR A 1023 -26.44 -36.69 -1.32
C TYR A 1023 -27.22 -36.89 -2.62
N LYS A 1024 -27.14 -35.93 -3.54
CA LYS A 1024 -27.88 -35.97 -4.81
C LYS A 1024 -26.91 -35.84 -5.96
N ILE A 1025 -27.20 -36.55 -7.06
CA ILE A 1025 -26.47 -36.42 -8.31
C ILE A 1025 -27.43 -35.89 -9.36
N GLY A 1026 -27.03 -34.83 -10.07
CA GLY A 1026 -27.86 -34.24 -11.14
C GLY A 1026 -27.28 -32.97 -11.75
N SER A 1027 -27.76 -32.62 -12.95
CA SER A 1027 -27.35 -31.37 -13.63
C SER A 1027 -28.14 -30.15 -13.14
N SER A 1028 -29.32 -30.37 -12.56
CA SER A 1028 -30.17 -29.36 -11.94
C SER A 1028 -31.05 -29.99 -10.86
N VAL A 1029 -31.68 -29.15 -10.02
CA VAL A 1029 -32.57 -29.62 -8.93
C VAL A 1029 -33.69 -30.53 -9.43
N SER A 1030 -34.21 -30.28 -10.64
CA SER A 1030 -35.25 -31.09 -11.27
C SER A 1030 -34.79 -32.46 -11.79
N ASP A 1031 -33.47 -32.69 -11.86
CA ASP A 1031 -32.81 -33.90 -12.38
C ASP A 1031 -32.05 -34.65 -11.25
N TRP A 1032 -32.38 -34.35 -9.99
CA TRP A 1032 -31.74 -35.01 -8.87
C TRP A 1032 -32.20 -36.46 -8.70
N THR A 1033 -31.22 -37.36 -8.64
CA THR A 1033 -31.35 -38.70 -8.07
C THR A 1033 -30.79 -38.70 -6.65
N GLY A 1034 -31.44 -39.39 -5.72
CA GLY A 1034 -30.97 -39.52 -4.35
C GLY A 1034 -29.98 -40.67 -4.21
N HIS A 1035 -28.90 -40.42 -3.49
CA HIS A 1035 -27.84 -41.40 -3.23
C HIS A 1035 -27.53 -41.47 -1.74
N LEU A 1036 -27.09 -42.63 -1.30
CA LEU A 1036 -26.69 -42.91 0.07
C LEU A 1036 -25.37 -43.70 0.08
N ILE A 1037 -24.40 -43.24 0.86
CA ILE A 1037 -23.22 -44.03 1.24
C ILE A 1037 -23.19 -44.20 2.75
N ARG A 1038 -22.56 -45.29 3.21
CA ARG A 1038 -22.52 -45.67 4.63
C ARG A 1038 -21.09 -45.75 5.11
N SER A 1039 -20.90 -45.44 6.39
CA SER A 1039 -19.64 -45.68 7.08
C SER A 1039 -19.88 -46.47 8.36
N PHE A 1040 -19.11 -47.55 8.53
CA PHE A 1040 -19.13 -48.42 9.71
C PHE A 1040 -17.96 -48.16 10.65
N ASP A 1041 -17.06 -47.25 10.27
CA ASP A 1041 -15.85 -46.88 10.99
C ASP A 1041 -15.77 -45.35 11.20
N HIS A 1042 -16.94 -44.75 11.43
CA HIS A 1042 -17.10 -43.37 11.88
C HIS A 1042 -16.57 -42.32 10.90
N GLY A 1043 -16.77 -42.56 9.61
CA GLY A 1043 -16.43 -41.69 8.50
C GLY A 1043 -15.02 -41.88 7.94
N LYS A 1044 -14.26 -42.88 8.39
CA LYS A 1044 -12.92 -43.20 7.86
C LYS A 1044 -12.99 -43.81 6.47
N THR A 1045 -13.93 -44.73 6.26
CA THR A 1045 -14.20 -45.35 4.96
C THR A 1045 -15.69 -45.34 4.67
N TRP A 1046 -16.02 -45.36 3.37
CA TRP A 1046 -17.38 -45.27 2.86
C TRP A 1046 -17.66 -46.41 1.89
N THR A 1047 -18.88 -46.93 1.91
CA THR A 1047 -19.34 -47.94 0.95
C THR A 1047 -19.47 -47.36 -0.47
N GLU A 1048 -19.63 -48.24 -1.45
CA GLU A 1048 -20.11 -47.83 -2.78
C GLU A 1048 -21.49 -47.14 -2.69
N PRO A 1049 -21.79 -46.18 -3.59
CA PRO A 1049 -23.08 -45.49 -3.65
C PRO A 1049 -24.29 -46.42 -3.83
N GLU A 1050 -25.29 -46.26 -2.95
CA GLU A 1050 -26.63 -46.84 -3.07
C GLU A 1050 -27.58 -45.80 -3.66
N GLU A 1051 -28.13 -46.04 -4.86
CA GLU A 1051 -29.20 -45.20 -5.42
C GLU A 1051 -30.52 -45.45 -4.66
N LEU A 1052 -31.19 -44.39 -4.23
CA LEU A 1052 -32.49 -44.49 -3.58
C LEU A 1052 -33.58 -44.90 -4.58
N PRO A 1053 -34.67 -45.57 -4.14
CA PRO A 1053 -35.74 -45.99 -5.04
C PRO A 1053 -36.32 -44.82 -5.85
N GLU A 1054 -36.78 -45.09 -7.07
CA GLU A 1054 -37.33 -44.08 -7.97
C GLU A 1054 -38.41 -43.22 -7.26
N GLY A 1055 -38.25 -41.90 -7.36
CA GLY A 1055 -39.12 -40.93 -6.72
C GLY A 1055 -38.72 -40.55 -5.30
N PHE A 1056 -37.70 -41.16 -4.69
CA PHE A 1056 -37.15 -40.76 -3.39
C PHE A 1056 -35.79 -40.09 -3.55
N ILE A 1057 -35.54 -39.04 -2.77
CA ILE A 1057 -34.28 -38.28 -2.80
C ILE A 1057 -33.64 -38.13 -1.42
N GLY A 1058 -34.28 -38.73 -0.40
CA GLY A 1058 -33.85 -38.65 0.99
C GLY A 1058 -34.01 -37.23 1.57
N PRO A 1059 -33.30 -36.94 2.67
CA PRO A 1059 -33.31 -35.59 3.25
C PRO A 1059 -32.66 -34.61 2.27
N VAL A 1060 -33.32 -33.48 1.99
CA VAL A 1060 -32.83 -32.53 0.97
C VAL A 1060 -31.66 -31.69 1.48
N LYS A 1061 -31.67 -31.29 2.75
CA LYS A 1061 -30.64 -30.41 3.33
C LYS A 1061 -30.46 -30.60 4.83
N ASN A 1062 -31.54 -30.69 5.60
CA ASN A 1062 -31.46 -30.82 7.06
C ASN A 1062 -31.47 -32.28 7.49
N LYS A 1063 -30.89 -32.53 8.67
CA LYS A 1063 -30.77 -33.87 9.26
C LYS A 1063 -32.15 -34.51 9.54
N PRO A 1064 -32.27 -35.83 9.36
CA PRO A 1064 -33.43 -36.60 9.84
C PRO A 1064 -33.61 -36.53 11.36
N VAL A 1065 -34.78 -36.95 11.85
CA VAL A 1065 -35.03 -37.25 13.27
C VAL A 1065 -35.57 -38.67 13.43
N MET A 1066 -35.27 -39.30 14.57
CA MET A 1066 -35.80 -40.63 14.92
C MET A 1066 -37.03 -40.52 15.81
N ILE A 1067 -38.13 -41.16 15.42
CA ILE A 1067 -39.33 -41.34 16.25
C ILE A 1067 -39.61 -42.84 16.40
N GLY A 1068 -39.13 -43.42 17.49
CA GLY A 1068 -39.04 -44.88 17.62
C GLY A 1068 -38.01 -45.44 16.63
N SER A 1069 -38.39 -46.44 15.83
CA SER A 1069 -37.57 -46.99 14.73
C SER A 1069 -37.68 -46.20 13.42
N ARG A 1070 -38.60 -45.21 13.33
CA ARG A 1070 -38.83 -44.44 12.10
C ARG A 1070 -37.83 -43.30 11.99
N MET A 1071 -37.04 -43.30 10.92
CA MET A 1071 -36.26 -42.15 10.49
C MET A 1071 -37.12 -41.27 9.58
N ILE A 1072 -37.41 -40.06 10.03
CA ILE A 1072 -38.18 -39.07 9.27
C ILE A 1072 -37.21 -38.13 8.58
N CYS A 1073 -37.06 -38.27 7.27
CA CYS A 1073 -36.17 -37.42 6.47
C CYS A 1073 -36.93 -36.18 5.98
N PRO A 1074 -36.50 -34.96 6.38
CA PRO A 1074 -37.08 -33.72 5.87
C PRO A 1074 -36.72 -33.53 4.39
N SER A 1075 -37.72 -33.59 3.53
CA SER A 1075 -37.55 -33.49 2.07
C SER A 1075 -38.39 -32.34 1.49
N SER A 1076 -38.15 -32.06 0.22
CA SER A 1076 -38.87 -31.00 -0.48
C SER A 1076 -38.66 -31.10 -1.99
N LEU A 1077 -39.60 -30.54 -2.76
CA LEU A 1077 -39.53 -30.47 -4.21
C LEU A 1077 -39.47 -29.02 -4.70
N GLU A 1078 -38.61 -28.78 -5.68
CA GLU A 1078 -38.57 -27.54 -6.45
C GLU A 1078 -39.14 -27.77 -7.86
N GLY A 1079 -39.91 -26.81 -8.38
CA GLY A 1079 -40.55 -26.91 -9.70
C GLY A 1079 -42.07 -27.03 -9.64
N ALA A 1080 -42.73 -27.13 -10.79
CA ALA A 1080 -44.20 -27.04 -10.88
C ALA A 1080 -44.92 -28.04 -9.95
N PRO A 1081 -46.03 -27.65 -9.28
CA PRO A 1081 -46.64 -26.30 -9.19
C PRO A 1081 -45.94 -25.25 -8.28
N GLY A 1082 -44.80 -25.55 -7.66
CA GLY A 1082 -44.05 -24.62 -6.81
C GLY A 1082 -43.25 -25.33 -5.69
N TRP A 1083 -42.76 -24.58 -4.72
CA TRP A 1083 -41.92 -25.09 -3.62
C TRP A 1083 -42.77 -25.83 -2.57
N ARG A 1084 -42.56 -27.15 -2.44
CA ARG A 1084 -43.36 -28.04 -1.58
C ARG A 1084 -42.50 -28.78 -0.58
N VAL A 1085 -43.00 -28.90 0.64
CA VAL A 1085 -42.43 -29.72 1.72
C VAL A 1085 -43.14 -31.07 1.79
N HIS A 1086 -42.37 -32.14 1.91
CA HIS A 1086 -42.85 -33.50 2.20
C HIS A 1086 -41.81 -34.23 3.06
N PHE A 1087 -42.18 -35.40 3.59
CA PHE A 1087 -41.28 -36.22 4.41
C PHE A 1087 -41.13 -37.58 3.78
N GLU A 1088 -39.89 -38.09 3.78
CA GLU A 1088 -39.57 -39.43 3.33
C GLU A 1088 -39.19 -40.25 4.56
N ILE A 1089 -39.91 -41.35 4.80
CA ILE A 1089 -39.81 -42.12 6.05
C ILE A 1089 -39.28 -43.51 5.71
N THR A 1090 -38.33 -43.97 6.51
CA THR A 1090 -37.79 -45.34 6.46
C THR A 1090 -37.68 -45.92 7.86
N GLU A 1091 -37.96 -47.22 8.00
CA GLU A 1091 -37.87 -47.97 9.27
C GLU A 1091 -36.70 -48.98 9.28
N ASP A 1092 -36.05 -49.15 8.13
CA ASP A 1092 -35.00 -50.14 7.88
C ASP A 1092 -33.72 -49.50 7.34
N LYS A 1093 -33.49 -48.24 7.74
CA LYS A 1093 -32.24 -47.49 7.51
C LYS A 1093 -31.96 -47.18 6.05
N GLY A 1094 -33.03 -46.85 5.33
CA GLY A 1094 -32.98 -46.41 3.93
C GLY A 1094 -33.14 -47.52 2.91
N LYS A 1095 -33.55 -48.74 3.30
CA LYS A 1095 -33.80 -49.83 2.35
C LYS A 1095 -35.20 -49.74 1.74
N THR A 1096 -36.21 -49.40 2.54
CA THR A 1096 -37.58 -49.15 2.10
C THR A 1096 -38.06 -47.77 2.56
N TRP A 1097 -38.91 -47.15 1.74
CA TRP A 1097 -39.31 -45.76 1.90
C TRP A 1097 -40.81 -45.56 1.66
N ARG A 1098 -41.38 -44.59 2.36
CA ARG A 1098 -42.72 -44.04 2.09
C ARG A 1098 -42.75 -42.53 2.22
N LYS A 1099 -43.77 -41.88 1.66
CA LYS A 1099 -43.93 -40.41 1.72
C LYS A 1099 -45.09 -39.99 2.61
N VAL A 1100 -44.91 -38.87 3.32
CA VAL A 1100 -45.96 -38.11 4.00
C VAL A 1100 -45.98 -36.69 3.42
N GLY A 1101 -47.16 -36.20 3.03
CA GLY A 1101 -47.34 -34.90 2.38
C GLY A 1101 -47.52 -35.00 0.85
N ALA A 1102 -47.37 -33.91 0.08
CA ALA A 1102 -46.91 -32.58 0.48
C ALA A 1102 -47.83 -31.90 1.52
N ILE A 1103 -47.25 -31.11 2.42
CA ILE A 1103 -47.98 -30.41 3.49
C ILE A 1103 -48.34 -28.96 3.14
N ASN A 1104 -48.05 -28.53 1.91
CA ASN A 1104 -48.42 -27.25 1.33
C ASN A 1104 -48.65 -27.38 -0.18
N ASP A 1105 -49.40 -26.44 -0.77
CA ASP A 1105 -49.78 -26.44 -2.19
C ASP A 1105 -48.67 -25.93 -3.15
N GLY A 1106 -47.61 -25.34 -2.58
CA GLY A 1106 -46.51 -24.71 -3.29
C GLY A 1106 -46.83 -23.37 -3.95
N LYS A 1107 -48.02 -22.79 -3.69
CA LYS A 1107 -48.47 -21.51 -4.23
C LYS A 1107 -48.73 -20.48 -3.13
N ALA A 1108 -49.50 -20.84 -2.11
CA ALA A 1108 -49.87 -19.94 -1.01
C ALA A 1108 -48.66 -19.65 -0.11
N ILE A 1109 -47.93 -20.70 0.27
CA ILE A 1109 -46.63 -20.61 0.95
C ILE A 1109 -45.65 -21.49 0.18
N ARG A 1110 -44.56 -20.89 -0.30
CA ARG A 1110 -43.55 -21.49 -1.16
C ARG A 1110 -42.36 -21.88 -0.29
N ALA A 1111 -42.46 -23.02 0.39
CA ALA A 1111 -41.50 -23.48 1.38
C ALA A 1111 -40.72 -24.73 0.93
N ILE A 1112 -39.45 -24.84 1.33
CA ILE A 1112 -38.59 -26.02 1.14
C ILE A 1112 -37.56 -26.17 2.27
N GLN A 1113 -36.87 -27.31 2.29
CA GLN A 1113 -35.78 -27.61 3.22
C GLN A 1113 -36.16 -27.40 4.70
N PRO A 1114 -37.18 -28.10 5.21
CA PRO A 1114 -37.60 -27.96 6.61
C PRO A 1114 -36.53 -28.52 7.56
N SER A 1115 -36.42 -27.94 8.75
CA SER A 1115 -35.83 -28.59 9.93
C SER A 1115 -36.95 -29.21 10.74
N ILE A 1116 -36.68 -30.28 11.50
CA ILE A 1116 -37.67 -30.92 12.38
C ILE A 1116 -37.24 -30.73 13.83
N LEU A 1117 -38.16 -30.23 14.66
CA LEU A 1117 -38.00 -30.02 16.09
C LEU A 1117 -38.98 -30.93 16.86
N THR A 1118 -38.56 -31.38 18.03
CA THR A 1118 -39.32 -32.30 18.90
C THR A 1118 -39.70 -31.62 20.21
N TYR A 1119 -40.85 -32.00 20.78
CA TYR A 1119 -41.35 -31.45 22.06
C TYR A 1119 -41.65 -32.55 23.07
N GLN A 1120 -41.64 -32.19 24.36
CA GLN A 1120 -41.89 -33.14 25.47
C GLN A 1120 -43.27 -33.79 25.41
N ASP A 1121 -44.26 -33.14 24.80
CA ASP A 1121 -45.61 -33.68 24.61
C ASP A 1121 -45.71 -34.65 23.40
N GLY A 1122 -44.59 -34.93 22.73
CA GLY A 1122 -44.52 -35.79 21.55
C GLY A 1122 -44.89 -35.09 20.24
N SER A 1123 -45.23 -33.79 20.27
CA SER A 1123 -45.46 -33.03 19.04
C SER A 1123 -44.15 -32.75 18.29
N LEU A 1124 -44.28 -32.54 16.98
CA LEU A 1124 -43.20 -32.11 16.09
C LEU A 1124 -43.54 -30.75 15.50
N GLN A 1125 -42.54 -29.89 15.35
CA GLN A 1125 -42.63 -28.66 14.55
C GLN A 1125 -41.66 -28.76 13.38
N ILE A 1126 -42.05 -28.18 12.24
CA ILE A 1126 -41.10 -27.88 11.17
C ILE A 1126 -40.88 -26.39 11.03
N LEU A 1127 -39.65 -26.01 10.66
CA LEU A 1127 -39.30 -24.66 10.24
C LEU A 1127 -38.65 -24.74 8.86
N ALA A 1128 -39.19 -24.04 7.88
CA ALA A 1128 -38.73 -24.09 6.49
C ALA A 1128 -38.44 -22.70 5.94
N ARG A 1129 -37.42 -22.61 5.06
CA ARG A 1129 -37.16 -21.38 4.29
C ARG A 1129 -38.22 -21.18 3.21
N THR A 1130 -38.44 -19.93 2.81
CA THR A 1130 -39.50 -19.59 1.86
C THR A 1130 -39.05 -18.57 0.80
N ARG A 1131 -39.96 -18.26 -0.15
CA ARG A 1131 -39.87 -17.06 -1.01
C ARG A 1131 -40.84 -15.96 -0.56
N ASP A 1132 -41.39 -16.07 0.64
CA ASP A 1132 -42.52 -15.28 1.15
C ASP A 1132 -42.09 -14.34 2.29
N ALA A 1133 -40.81 -13.96 2.32
CA ALA A 1133 -40.18 -13.01 3.25
C ALA A 1133 -40.20 -13.40 4.75
N ALA A 1134 -40.79 -14.54 5.12
CA ALA A 1134 -40.81 -15.09 6.48
C ALA A 1134 -40.56 -16.61 6.46
N LEU A 1135 -40.11 -17.19 7.57
CA LEU A 1135 -40.02 -18.65 7.70
C LEU A 1135 -41.43 -19.26 7.73
N ALA A 1136 -41.57 -20.48 7.21
CA ALA A 1136 -42.80 -21.24 7.32
C ALA A 1136 -42.71 -22.23 8.48
N GLU A 1137 -43.82 -22.44 9.18
CA GLU A 1137 -43.94 -23.45 10.22
C GLU A 1137 -45.17 -24.35 10.02
N ALA A 1138 -45.11 -25.58 10.53
CA ALA A 1138 -46.24 -26.50 10.63
C ALA A 1138 -46.03 -27.48 11.80
N TRP A 1139 -47.12 -28.04 12.32
CA TRP A 1139 -47.11 -28.86 13.53
C TRP A 1139 -47.69 -30.25 13.29
N SER A 1140 -47.11 -31.28 13.89
CA SER A 1140 -47.65 -32.65 13.92
C SER A 1140 -47.87 -33.09 15.36
N LYS A 1141 -49.05 -33.63 15.66
CA LYS A 1141 -49.36 -34.27 16.96
C LYS A 1141 -49.28 -35.80 16.89
N GLU A 1142 -49.10 -36.36 15.70
CA GLU A 1142 -49.13 -37.80 15.43
C GLU A 1142 -47.74 -38.30 14.99
N GLY A 1143 -46.68 -37.77 15.61
CA GLY A 1143 -45.31 -38.19 15.36
C GLY A 1143 -44.89 -38.15 13.89
N GLY A 1144 -45.35 -37.13 13.15
CA GLY A 1144 -45.00 -36.86 11.75
C GLY A 1144 -45.87 -37.53 10.69
N GLU A 1145 -46.91 -38.27 11.07
CA GLU A 1145 -47.84 -38.92 10.11
C GLU A 1145 -48.82 -37.95 9.47
N THR A 1146 -49.32 -36.99 10.25
CA THR A 1146 -50.19 -35.92 9.78
C THR A 1146 -49.65 -34.57 10.25
N TRP A 1147 -49.82 -33.55 9.41
CA TRP A 1147 -49.33 -32.20 9.67
C TRP A 1147 -50.51 -31.23 9.58
N GLY A 1148 -50.56 -30.27 10.50
CA GLY A 1148 -51.50 -29.16 10.45
C GLY A 1148 -51.23 -28.21 9.28
N GLU A 1149 -52.07 -27.20 9.16
CA GLU A 1149 -51.89 -26.15 8.17
C GLU A 1149 -50.54 -25.45 8.34
N MET A 1150 -49.84 -25.23 7.21
CA MET A 1150 -48.60 -24.46 7.19
C MET A 1150 -48.90 -22.97 7.28
N THR A 1151 -48.21 -22.27 8.18
CA THR A 1151 -48.34 -20.82 8.36
C THR A 1151 -46.97 -20.13 8.24
N LEU A 1152 -46.95 -18.83 8.00
CA LEU A 1152 -45.73 -18.03 8.15
C LEU A 1152 -45.51 -17.73 9.63
N SER A 1153 -44.29 -17.87 10.11
CA SER A 1153 -43.88 -17.49 11.45
C SER A 1153 -43.59 -15.98 11.53
N GLY A 1154 -43.35 -15.48 12.75
CA GLY A 1154 -42.94 -14.09 12.98
C GLY A 1154 -41.46 -13.79 12.67
N LEU A 1155 -40.72 -14.75 12.10
CA LEU A 1155 -39.30 -14.58 11.79
C LEU A 1155 -39.08 -14.33 10.29
N PRO A 1156 -38.28 -13.32 9.91
CA PRO A 1156 -38.02 -13.03 8.51
C PRO A 1156 -37.16 -14.12 7.85
N ASN A 1157 -37.30 -14.28 6.55
CA ASN A 1157 -36.43 -15.14 5.74
C ASN A 1157 -36.12 -14.52 4.39
N ASN A 1158 -34.84 -14.55 4.05
CA ASN A 1158 -34.27 -14.00 2.82
C ASN A 1158 -34.03 -15.04 1.73
N ASN A 1159 -34.76 -16.15 1.78
CA ASN A 1159 -34.57 -17.33 0.92
C ASN A 1159 -33.23 -18.06 1.15
N SER A 1160 -32.56 -17.82 2.29
CA SER A 1160 -31.39 -18.60 2.69
C SER A 1160 -31.76 -19.85 3.46
N GLY A 1161 -30.94 -20.89 3.32
CA GLY A 1161 -31.06 -22.13 4.09
C GLY A 1161 -30.92 -21.88 5.59
N THR A 1162 -31.68 -22.64 6.38
CA THR A 1162 -31.66 -22.61 7.85
C THR A 1162 -31.50 -24.03 8.38
N ASP A 1163 -31.05 -24.20 9.62
CA ASP A 1163 -31.13 -25.46 10.35
C ASP A 1163 -31.54 -25.18 11.80
N ALA A 1164 -32.17 -26.14 12.45
CA ALA A 1164 -32.64 -26.02 13.82
C ALA A 1164 -32.43 -27.33 14.58
N VAL A 1165 -32.35 -27.24 15.90
CA VAL A 1165 -32.21 -28.40 16.79
C VAL A 1165 -32.96 -28.17 18.10
N THR A 1166 -33.57 -29.23 18.62
CA THR A 1166 -34.10 -29.27 19.98
C THR A 1166 -32.96 -29.55 20.95
N LEU A 1167 -32.75 -28.65 21.91
CA LEU A 1167 -31.76 -28.80 22.96
C LEU A 1167 -32.25 -29.80 24.04
N ARG A 1168 -31.30 -30.41 24.75
CA ARG A 1168 -31.54 -31.37 25.84
C ARG A 1168 -32.40 -30.81 26.98
N ASP A 1169 -32.38 -29.49 27.17
CA ASP A 1169 -33.21 -28.81 28.17
C ASP A 1169 -34.61 -28.43 27.66
N GLY A 1170 -34.95 -28.83 26.42
CA GLY A 1170 -36.26 -28.62 25.81
C GLY A 1170 -36.38 -27.32 25.00
N ARG A 1171 -35.40 -26.41 25.08
CA ARG A 1171 -35.39 -25.20 24.25
C ARG A 1171 -35.14 -25.55 22.78
N GLN A 1172 -35.65 -24.74 21.87
CA GLN A 1172 -35.45 -24.85 20.43
C GLN A 1172 -34.41 -23.82 19.99
N LEU A 1173 -33.44 -24.23 19.18
CA LEU A 1173 -32.40 -23.37 18.64
C LEU A 1173 -32.49 -23.35 17.11
N LEU A 1174 -32.49 -22.16 16.52
CA LEU A 1174 -32.56 -21.92 15.08
C LEU A 1174 -31.35 -21.12 14.60
N VAL A 1175 -30.69 -21.58 13.54
CA VAL A 1175 -29.62 -20.85 12.84
C VAL A 1175 -30.13 -20.39 11.47
N TYR A 1176 -30.13 -19.07 11.22
CA TYR A 1176 -30.72 -18.46 10.02
C TYR A 1176 -30.22 -17.03 9.79
N ASN A 1177 -30.42 -16.48 8.60
CA ASN A 1177 -30.19 -15.05 8.35
C ASN A 1177 -31.43 -14.23 8.71
N HIS A 1178 -31.37 -13.40 9.75
CA HIS A 1178 -32.48 -12.55 10.18
C HIS A 1178 -32.60 -11.30 9.28
N VAL A 1179 -33.04 -11.51 8.04
CA VAL A 1179 -33.10 -10.45 7.02
C VAL A 1179 -34.45 -10.50 6.34
N LYS A 1180 -35.17 -9.37 6.36
CA LYS A 1180 -36.42 -9.18 5.63
C LYS A 1180 -36.13 -8.66 4.21
N PRO A 1181 -36.43 -9.43 3.15
CA PRO A 1181 -36.31 -8.97 1.77
C PRO A 1181 -37.15 -7.73 1.49
N THR A 1182 -36.60 -6.80 0.71
CA THR A 1182 -37.33 -5.63 0.21
C THR A 1182 -37.90 -5.84 -1.19
N ASP A 1183 -37.50 -6.91 -1.89
CA ASP A 1183 -37.97 -7.24 -3.23
C ASP A 1183 -39.06 -8.33 -3.24
N ARG A 1184 -39.82 -8.41 -4.35
CA ARG A 1184 -40.91 -9.39 -4.52
C ARG A 1184 -40.43 -10.83 -4.75
N SER A 1185 -39.13 -11.04 -4.96
CA SER A 1185 -38.56 -12.37 -5.20
C SER A 1185 -38.31 -13.15 -3.91
N GLY A 1186 -38.35 -12.45 -2.77
CA GLY A 1186 -38.06 -12.99 -1.44
C GLY A 1186 -36.57 -13.23 -1.20
N LYS A 1187 -35.69 -12.76 -2.09
CA LYS A 1187 -34.24 -12.87 -1.91
C LYS A 1187 -33.70 -11.66 -1.18
N GLY A 1188 -32.70 -11.87 -0.31
CA GLY A 1188 -32.00 -10.80 0.37
C GLY A 1188 -30.53 -11.16 0.67
N PRO A 1189 -29.76 -10.21 1.23
CA PRO A 1189 -28.38 -10.43 1.68
C PRO A 1189 -28.28 -11.60 2.66
N ARG A 1190 -27.26 -12.44 2.53
CA ARG A 1190 -27.03 -13.59 3.43
C ARG A 1190 -26.13 -13.24 4.61
N THR A 1191 -26.41 -12.12 5.25
CA THR A 1191 -25.71 -11.59 6.41
C THR A 1191 -26.64 -10.61 7.15
N PRO A 1192 -26.64 -10.58 8.49
CA PRO A 1192 -25.90 -11.48 9.39
C PRO A 1192 -26.40 -12.92 9.36
N LEU A 1193 -25.60 -13.85 9.90
CA LEU A 1193 -26.01 -15.21 10.24
C LEU A 1193 -26.26 -15.27 11.74
N ASN A 1194 -27.50 -15.55 12.14
CA ASN A 1194 -28.00 -15.41 13.50
C ASN A 1194 -28.36 -16.76 14.12
N VAL A 1195 -28.39 -16.79 15.46
CA VAL A 1195 -28.97 -17.86 16.28
C VAL A 1195 -30.09 -17.30 17.13
N ALA A 1196 -31.28 -17.90 17.03
CA ALA A 1196 -32.44 -17.58 17.85
C ALA A 1196 -32.84 -18.77 18.74
N LEU A 1197 -33.42 -18.45 19.90
CA LEU A 1197 -33.92 -19.43 20.87
C LEU A 1197 -35.44 -19.32 21.05
N SER A 1198 -36.09 -20.44 21.35
CA SER A 1198 -37.51 -20.47 21.71
C SER A 1198 -37.80 -21.55 22.76
N ASP A 1199 -38.71 -21.29 23.70
CA ASP A 1199 -39.14 -22.30 24.67
C ASP A 1199 -40.31 -23.15 24.14
N ASP A 1200 -41.08 -22.62 23.19
CA ASP A 1200 -42.35 -23.18 22.72
C ASP A 1200 -42.44 -23.33 21.19
N GLY A 1201 -41.37 -22.98 20.45
CA GLY A 1201 -41.33 -22.94 18.98
C GLY A 1201 -42.04 -21.75 18.34
N LYS A 1202 -42.71 -20.89 19.13
CA LYS A 1202 -43.55 -19.79 18.63
C LYS A 1202 -42.96 -18.44 18.98
N ALA A 1203 -42.62 -18.22 20.25
CA ALA A 1203 -41.95 -17.01 20.71
C ALA A 1203 -40.43 -17.19 20.54
N TRP A 1204 -39.84 -16.42 19.62
CA TRP A 1204 -38.41 -16.48 19.30
C TRP A 1204 -37.66 -15.26 19.84
N TYR A 1205 -36.48 -15.51 20.39
CA TYR A 1205 -35.61 -14.52 21.02
C TYR A 1205 -34.28 -14.45 20.28
N ALA A 1206 -33.77 -13.24 20.09
CA ALA A 1206 -32.43 -12.99 19.60
C ALA A 1206 -31.44 -13.47 20.65
N SER A 1207 -30.42 -14.22 20.23
CA SER A 1207 -29.45 -14.83 21.14
C SER A 1207 -28.01 -14.60 20.71
N LEU A 1208 -27.66 -14.89 19.45
CA LEU A 1208 -26.28 -14.82 18.99
C LEU A 1208 -26.18 -14.45 17.50
N ILE A 1209 -25.08 -13.81 17.09
CA ILE A 1209 -24.71 -13.50 15.71
C ILE A 1209 -23.38 -14.21 15.42
N LEU A 1210 -23.38 -15.16 14.48
CA LEU A 1210 -22.21 -15.93 14.09
C LEU A 1210 -21.31 -15.16 13.13
N GLU A 1211 -21.91 -14.36 12.24
CA GLU A 1211 -21.21 -13.57 11.22
C GLU A 1211 -22.03 -12.32 10.91
N ASP A 1212 -21.35 -11.18 10.84
CA ASP A 1212 -21.97 -9.89 10.48
C ASP A 1212 -21.04 -9.06 9.60
N SER A 1213 -20.88 -9.49 8.34
CA SER A 1213 -20.18 -8.69 7.35
C SER A 1213 -21.00 -8.61 6.07
N PRO A 1214 -21.30 -7.40 5.56
CA PRO A 1214 -21.97 -7.22 4.29
C PRO A 1214 -21.11 -7.67 3.10
N VAL A 1215 -19.78 -7.80 3.26
CA VAL A 1215 -18.79 -8.07 2.20
C VAL A 1215 -19.00 -9.41 1.49
N SER A 1216 -19.76 -10.33 2.06
CA SER A 1216 -19.93 -11.67 1.51
C SER A 1216 -21.21 -12.34 1.99
N GLN A 1217 -21.34 -13.64 1.72
CA GLN A 1217 -22.48 -14.46 2.12
C GLN A 1217 -22.10 -15.52 3.16
N TYR A 1218 -22.97 -15.69 4.15
CA TYR A 1218 -22.87 -16.70 5.19
C TYR A 1218 -24.15 -17.52 5.18
N SER A 1219 -24.05 -18.83 4.93
CA SER A 1219 -25.23 -19.58 4.54
C SER A 1219 -25.11 -21.09 4.72
N TYR A 1220 -26.25 -21.77 4.58
CA TYR A 1220 -26.38 -23.21 4.76
C TYR A 1220 -25.74 -23.69 6.07
N PRO A 1221 -26.22 -23.21 7.22
CA PRO A 1221 -25.78 -23.72 8.50
C PRO A 1221 -26.26 -25.15 8.70
N SER A 1222 -25.54 -25.96 9.47
CA SER A 1222 -26.01 -27.21 10.04
C SER A 1222 -25.67 -27.24 11.52
N VAL A 1223 -26.60 -27.69 12.34
CA VAL A 1223 -26.50 -27.59 13.81
C VAL A 1223 -26.89 -28.89 14.49
N ILE A 1224 -26.12 -29.31 15.49
CA ILE A 1224 -26.44 -30.41 16.41
C ILE A 1224 -26.12 -29.99 17.85
N GLN A 1225 -26.68 -30.68 18.84
CA GLN A 1225 -26.15 -30.65 20.21
C GLN A 1225 -25.44 -31.98 20.49
N GLY A 1226 -24.15 -31.91 20.82
CA GLY A 1226 -23.30 -33.08 21.01
C GLY A 1226 -23.48 -33.76 22.37
N GLU A 1227 -22.83 -34.91 22.55
CA GLU A 1227 -22.78 -35.64 23.81
C GLU A 1227 -22.12 -34.86 24.93
N ASP A 1228 -21.16 -34.02 24.56
CA ASP A 1228 -20.47 -33.07 25.44
C ASP A 1228 -21.37 -31.95 25.98
N GLY A 1229 -22.62 -31.85 25.50
CA GLY A 1229 -23.62 -30.87 25.93
C GLY A 1229 -23.54 -29.52 25.20
N TYR A 1230 -22.54 -29.32 24.34
CA TYR A 1230 -22.39 -28.11 23.53
C TYR A 1230 -23.18 -28.19 22.24
N VAL A 1231 -23.45 -27.03 21.65
CA VAL A 1231 -24.04 -26.92 20.32
C VAL A 1231 -22.91 -26.76 19.30
N HIS A 1232 -22.91 -27.60 18.27
CA HIS A 1232 -21.93 -27.58 17.20
C HIS A 1232 -22.60 -27.10 15.91
N ILE A 1233 -22.06 -26.03 15.33
CA ILE A 1233 -22.57 -25.43 14.09
C ILE A 1233 -21.46 -25.49 13.03
N VAL A 1234 -21.80 -25.91 11.82
CA VAL A 1234 -20.98 -25.68 10.63
C VAL A 1234 -21.75 -24.86 9.61
N TYR A 1235 -21.10 -23.99 8.84
CA TYR A 1235 -21.76 -23.24 7.78
C TYR A 1235 -20.81 -22.88 6.65
N THR A 1236 -21.37 -22.57 5.48
CA THR A 1236 -20.61 -22.02 4.36
C THR A 1236 -20.20 -20.59 4.66
N TRP A 1237 -18.89 -20.37 4.74
CA TRP A 1237 -18.28 -19.07 4.90
C TRP A 1237 -17.82 -18.56 3.54
N ARG A 1238 -18.48 -17.51 3.04
CA ARG A 1238 -18.18 -16.81 1.77
C ARG A 1238 -18.11 -17.69 0.51
N ARG A 1239 -18.64 -18.92 0.56
CA ARG A 1239 -18.50 -19.99 -0.44
C ARG A 1239 -17.08 -20.48 -0.69
N GLN A 1240 -16.13 -20.12 0.16
CA GLN A 1240 -14.73 -20.48 -0.01
C GLN A 1240 -14.28 -21.53 1.00
N ARG A 1241 -14.81 -21.46 2.22
CA ARG A 1241 -14.47 -22.37 3.32
C ARG A 1241 -15.71 -22.77 4.11
N ILE A 1242 -15.57 -23.82 4.92
CA ILE A 1242 -16.56 -24.18 5.93
C ILE A 1242 -16.04 -23.78 7.30
N LYS A 1243 -16.86 -23.06 8.05
CA LYS A 1243 -16.54 -22.60 9.39
C LYS A 1243 -17.31 -23.42 10.42
N TYR A 1244 -16.63 -23.78 11.51
CA TYR A 1244 -17.15 -24.51 12.65
C TYR A 1244 -17.18 -23.60 13.88
N VAL A 1245 -18.28 -23.66 14.64
CA VAL A 1245 -18.49 -22.92 15.87
C VAL A 1245 -19.05 -23.85 16.93
N LYS A 1246 -18.44 -23.84 18.12
CA LYS A 1246 -18.92 -24.54 19.31
C LYS A 1246 -19.52 -23.51 20.28
N ILE A 1247 -20.72 -23.79 20.77
CA ILE A 1247 -21.49 -22.88 21.63
C ILE A 1247 -21.88 -23.60 22.92
N ASP A 1248 -21.71 -22.93 24.06
CA ASP A 1248 -22.29 -23.31 25.33
C ASP A 1248 -23.75 -22.82 25.41
N PRO A 1249 -24.75 -23.71 25.25
CA PRO A 1249 -26.15 -23.30 25.24
C PRO A 1249 -26.63 -22.75 26.59
N ALA A 1250 -25.92 -23.02 27.69
CA ALA A 1250 -26.27 -22.50 29.01
C ALA A 1250 -25.90 -21.01 29.17
N LYS A 1251 -24.95 -20.51 28.36
CA LYS A 1251 -24.51 -19.11 28.38
C LYS A 1251 -25.28 -18.20 27.42
N LEU A 1252 -26.12 -18.76 26.56
CA LEU A 1252 -26.92 -18.02 25.59
C LEU A 1252 -27.95 -17.13 26.27
N GLU A 1253 -27.91 -15.84 25.95
CA GLU A 1253 -28.88 -14.84 26.41
C GLU A 1253 -30.10 -14.79 25.49
N ARG A 1254 -31.21 -14.23 25.99
CA ARG A 1254 -32.48 -14.12 25.25
C ARG A 1254 -32.98 -12.69 25.30
N THR A 1255 -33.02 -12.02 24.15
CA THR A 1255 -33.60 -10.69 23.99
C THR A 1255 -34.82 -10.77 23.07
N PRO A 1256 -35.96 -10.16 23.43
CA PRO A 1256 -37.15 -10.19 22.58
C PRO A 1256 -36.89 -9.58 21.19
N ILE A 1257 -37.34 -10.28 20.13
CA ILE A 1257 -37.39 -9.72 18.77
C ILE A 1257 -38.68 -8.91 18.66
N GLN A 1258 -38.58 -7.62 18.36
CA GLN A 1258 -39.73 -6.72 18.24
C GLN A 1258 -39.89 -6.25 16.80
N ASN A 1259 -41.12 -6.29 16.28
CA ASN A 1259 -41.44 -5.85 14.91
C ASN A 1259 -40.55 -6.47 13.83
N GLU A 1260 -40.21 -7.76 13.98
CA GLU A 1260 -39.32 -8.50 13.06
C GLU A 1260 -37.91 -7.91 12.91
N ALA A 1261 -37.48 -7.05 13.84
CA ALA A 1261 -36.15 -6.45 13.85
C ALA A 1261 -35.27 -7.11 14.92
N TRP A 1262 -34.03 -7.40 14.55
CA TRP A 1262 -33.02 -7.81 15.51
C TRP A 1262 -32.71 -6.63 16.44
N PRO A 1263 -32.62 -6.85 17.76
CA PRO A 1263 -32.30 -5.78 18.70
C PRO A 1263 -30.80 -5.42 18.56
N TYR A 1264 -30.48 -4.43 17.73
CA TYR A 1264 -29.11 -3.93 17.58
C TYR A 1264 -28.75 -2.90 18.64
#